data_AF-A0A8J3S884-F1
#
_entry.id   AF-A0A8J3S884-F1
#
_cell.length_a   1.000
_cell.length_b   1.000
_cell.length_c   1.000
_cell.angle_alpha   90.00
_cell.angle_beta   90.00
_cell.angle_gamma   90.00
#
_symmetry.space_group_name_H-M   'P 1'
#
loop_
_entity.id
_entity.type
_entity.pdbx_description
1 polymer ?
#
loop_
_entity_poly.entity_id
_entity_poly.type
_entity_poly.pdbx_seq_one_letter_code
_entity_poly.pdbx_strand_id
1 'polypeptide(L)'
;MTSPAVIPLPIRGLRRVPGSPGYAYRLDPPEVWEVKKSGPDPIPIYDSPRLPWCPEVSRHLVTTDSQGTGITSRQVTITVGEHTATLPLDQVADGTCWNKKFVRIKGRAGREIREVLLNIVEDQAFELPLDETTARWSPEGRLIMPPVDIAPRGYGTVAGTPEQWAELLGEVARSPKMALVVGLTIGGLYLRPLGRQSYMVQIKGGSSEGKTTTLICSASQFGRPEPDGVIRSWSVTKQGPGSWLRSLHCLTGFRDELGSSAMRADQLEASIFSYLQGAERDSADRSGEHRDSQGSWRGCLASTGNESILSQIANEGIAARVIEVSSPLTIDAEHAERVERLACQVYGHGLAAVIERGLRPGEFAELAARCLAEMGAPGGGVVRRLAKSLSFGVAGAVMLAELAGVPALADAARAAAGPILEELGAHLIERGADPGARLLAAVADAMAARPGEWPTRHGYEAMIANDRYPREVAGWDLSSDEGVPAEVAVIPAALRRIAAEADIKDVTIALQNLKARGLLHVQASGKKGRVGYQGMVKVAGSAKRAHLLSGLVPVEVDEPDTQEIPQEQPAQGSTGEPVQPTLELVAEAAPSALEPEAEEPAPHGQPEPGMPTDMAVEMPPPPGSTAEEFTAVNTAPRAADTSAAVPASKAPVSEMNASNDDPPAPAGRVLALAADADGLYTCDGENLTAVEAGPAFDSWPAFLEAVADLIGSGSIAITAQLAIGLGYPEAPSVATPGSRTRVPGTRRKKSAEAPIPRAISEAAAAGWQCSRKGIGAWTSWFKAGSSLQVAVIDWQSREHIQAQCALYLSPADTAMEAAYLLARYRSLTGVPFAYNAGSSFTTMIRERYERGRREPGARTPLRKWDGAGTPAKSLRPREVHLVWQRPIELWTPEELAAQYVIPYDKVWAYLGAINSANLAWDPLEHAGVDAGFQPGRAGYWLVGGSCQPFELLPDLLFRTAADGTGPVWRETTTVAFALKHGLPAEALIDAYLAPEAPAPAGRVRPGRKQGQSHTGRITKEIAERLGAALASLPEGEGVPELPAEEERVRRAVKATYAEGYGMLAHGTAWVQRPDWTDAVVATARTTLIRKVVEIGRQSGRWPIGITSDCAYYATASPDPVKENPGFPLLQRGRPAELGLYRTKSADIMTASDWRRTKLGMEE
;
A
#
# COMPACT_ATOMS: atom_id res chain seq x y z
N MET A 1 33.65 -74.33 15.43
CA MET A 1 34.07 -73.11 14.71
C MET A 1 33.38 -71.93 15.35
N THR A 2 34.14 -70.95 15.82
CA THR A 2 33.63 -69.69 16.39
C THR A 2 34.27 -68.56 15.59
N SER A 3 33.46 -67.66 15.02
CA SER A 3 33.99 -66.54 14.23
C SER A 3 34.88 -65.64 15.10
N PRO A 4 35.99 -65.11 14.57
CA PRO A 4 36.84 -64.19 15.32
C PRO A 4 36.09 -62.88 15.57
N ALA A 5 36.14 -62.37 16.80
CA ALA A 5 35.64 -61.05 17.11
C ALA A 5 36.60 -60.00 16.54
N VAL A 6 36.17 -59.26 15.51
CA VAL A 6 36.90 -58.10 15.02
C VAL A 6 36.85 -57.01 16.09
N ILE A 7 38.02 -56.52 16.49
CA ILE A 7 38.14 -55.37 17.40
C ILE A 7 38.26 -54.12 16.52
N PRO A 8 37.32 -53.15 16.59
CA PRO A 8 37.43 -51.93 15.82
C PRO A 8 38.66 -51.12 16.25
N LEU A 9 39.47 -50.72 15.27
CA LEU A 9 40.56 -49.77 15.50
C LEU A 9 39.99 -48.36 15.69
N PRO A 10 40.58 -47.51 16.55
CA PRO A 10 40.14 -46.14 16.73
C PRO A 10 40.36 -45.31 15.46
N ILE A 11 39.29 -44.71 14.94
CA ILE A 11 39.39 -43.73 13.85
C ILE A 11 39.99 -42.45 14.40
N ARG A 12 41.13 -42.04 13.83
CA ARG A 12 41.86 -40.83 14.20
C ARG A 12 41.02 -39.59 13.87
N GLY A 13 40.91 -38.65 14.82
CA GLY A 13 40.20 -37.38 14.64
C GLY A 13 38.75 -37.34 15.12
N LEU A 14 38.23 -38.40 15.76
CA LEU A 14 36.89 -38.37 16.36
C LEU A 14 36.84 -37.53 17.66
N ARG A 15 35.95 -36.53 17.68
CA ARG A 15 35.58 -35.72 18.86
C ARG A 15 34.26 -36.26 19.45
N ARG A 16 34.18 -36.44 20.77
CA ARG A 16 32.91 -36.82 21.43
C ARG A 16 31.93 -35.65 21.38
N VAL A 17 30.65 -35.93 21.11
CA VAL A 17 29.61 -34.90 21.10
C VAL A 17 29.24 -34.51 22.54
N PRO A 18 29.34 -33.24 22.97
CA PRO A 18 28.87 -32.79 24.27
C PRO A 18 27.37 -33.07 24.45
N GLY A 19 26.91 -33.36 25.67
CA GLY A 19 25.51 -33.73 25.95
C GLY A 19 25.06 -35.09 25.37
N SER A 20 25.72 -35.61 24.32
CA SER A 20 25.39 -36.86 23.62
C SER A 20 26.52 -37.90 23.72
N PRO A 21 26.82 -38.45 24.92
CA PRO A 21 28.01 -39.30 25.16
C PRO A 21 28.02 -40.65 24.44
N GLY A 22 26.93 -41.02 23.77
CA GLY A 22 26.85 -42.17 22.86
C GLY A 22 27.21 -41.84 21.40
N TYR A 23 27.64 -40.60 21.10
CA TYR A 23 28.02 -40.16 19.76
C TYR A 23 29.39 -39.46 19.72
N ALA A 24 30.03 -39.53 18.56
CA ALA A 24 31.24 -38.81 18.20
C ALA A 24 31.11 -38.29 16.76
N TYR A 25 31.87 -37.26 16.41
CA TYR A 25 31.89 -36.68 15.06
C TYR A 25 33.32 -36.36 14.62
N ARG A 26 33.50 -36.15 13.33
CA ARG A 26 34.70 -35.55 12.73
C ARG A 26 34.32 -34.71 11.52
N LEU A 27 35.17 -33.76 11.16
CA LEU A 27 34.96 -32.87 10.00
C LEU A 27 35.72 -33.31 8.74
N ASP A 28 36.76 -34.14 8.86
CA ASP A 28 37.52 -34.67 7.72
C ASP A 28 37.75 -36.20 7.78
N PRO A 29 37.17 -36.96 6.83
CA PRO A 29 35.94 -36.64 6.10
C PRO A 29 34.78 -36.39 7.08
N PRO A 30 33.79 -35.54 6.72
CA PRO A 30 32.74 -35.13 7.65
C PRO A 30 31.77 -36.27 7.93
N GLU A 31 31.69 -36.74 9.18
CA GLU A 31 30.91 -37.93 9.58
C GLU A 31 30.43 -37.87 11.03
N VAL A 32 29.30 -38.50 11.33
CA VAL A 32 28.80 -38.72 12.70
C VAL A 32 28.71 -40.23 12.99
N TRP A 33 29.28 -40.64 14.13
CA TRP A 33 29.44 -42.03 14.56
C TRP A 33 28.73 -42.29 15.89
N GLU A 34 28.14 -43.48 16.04
CA GLU A 34 27.65 -43.99 17.32
C GLU A 34 28.79 -44.72 18.05
N VAL A 35 28.86 -44.57 19.39
CA VAL A 35 29.99 -45.07 20.20
C VAL A 35 29.52 -45.73 21.49
N LYS A 36 30.22 -46.79 21.93
CA LYS A 36 29.84 -47.54 23.13
C LYS A 36 30.04 -46.70 24.39
N LYS A 37 29.05 -46.72 25.30
CA LYS A 37 28.89 -45.81 26.46
C LYS A 37 29.94 -45.92 27.59
N SER A 38 31.04 -46.65 27.43
CA SER A 38 32.04 -46.85 28.49
C SER A 38 33.44 -47.17 27.95
N GLY A 39 34.45 -46.40 28.38
CA GLY A 39 35.86 -46.67 28.11
C GLY A 39 36.73 -45.39 28.06
N PRO A 40 37.78 -45.25 28.89
CA PRO A 40 38.77 -44.18 28.79
C PRO A 40 39.81 -44.54 27.70
N ASP A 41 39.35 -44.45 26.45
CA ASP A 41 40.02 -44.83 25.21
C ASP A 41 40.42 -46.32 25.03
N PRO A 42 40.52 -46.80 23.77
CA PRO A 42 40.11 -46.12 22.54
C PRO A 42 38.58 -46.10 22.37
N ILE A 43 38.00 -45.04 21.79
CA ILE A 43 36.55 -44.93 21.52
C ILE A 43 36.04 -46.14 20.70
N PRO A 44 35.16 -47.01 21.25
CA PRO A 44 34.68 -48.18 20.52
C PRO A 44 33.50 -47.81 19.63
N ILE A 45 33.75 -47.76 18.32
CA ILE A 45 32.77 -47.50 17.25
C ILE A 45 31.98 -48.75 16.84
N TYR A 46 30.93 -48.54 16.04
CA TYR A 46 30.27 -49.57 15.21
C TYR A 46 30.94 -49.64 13.83
N ASP A 47 30.59 -50.63 13.01
CA ASP A 47 31.29 -50.92 11.74
C ASP A 47 31.04 -49.89 10.61
N SER A 48 30.17 -48.90 10.81
CA SER A 48 29.85 -47.84 9.84
C SER A 48 29.36 -46.55 10.50
N PRO A 49 29.52 -45.38 9.85
CA PRO A 49 29.03 -44.10 10.38
C PRO A 49 27.49 -44.04 10.40
N ARG A 50 26.94 -43.40 11.42
CA ARG A 50 25.50 -43.17 11.60
C ARG A 50 24.97 -42.10 10.62
N LEU A 51 25.81 -41.12 10.27
CA LEU A 51 25.62 -40.22 9.12
C LEU A 51 26.93 -40.11 8.34
N PRO A 52 26.92 -40.29 7.00
CA PRO A 52 28.09 -40.12 6.13
C PRO A 52 28.31 -38.63 5.76
N TRP A 53 27.96 -37.75 6.70
CA TRP A 53 28.09 -36.31 6.66
C TRP A 53 28.07 -35.80 8.10
N CYS A 54 28.73 -34.67 8.35
CA CYS A 54 28.63 -33.89 9.57
C CYS A 54 28.35 -32.43 9.17
N PRO A 55 27.52 -31.67 9.89
CA PRO A 55 27.46 -30.23 9.70
C PRO A 55 28.75 -29.58 10.19
N GLU A 56 29.33 -28.73 9.36
CA GLU A 56 30.43 -27.82 9.69
C GLU A 56 29.84 -26.44 10.00
N VAL A 57 30.29 -25.79 11.08
CA VAL A 57 29.86 -24.42 11.42
C VAL A 57 30.99 -23.45 11.12
N SER A 58 30.71 -22.43 10.28
CA SER A 58 31.71 -21.46 9.82
C SER A 58 31.53 -20.06 10.40
N ARG A 59 30.36 -19.72 10.97
CA ARG A 59 30.12 -18.48 11.73
C ARG A 59 29.10 -18.69 12.85
N HIS A 60 29.28 -17.96 13.95
CA HIS A 60 28.30 -17.82 15.04
C HIS A 60 27.85 -16.35 15.10
N LEU A 61 26.60 -16.11 14.72
CA LEU A 61 26.01 -14.78 14.59
C LEU A 61 25.04 -14.51 15.74
N VAL A 62 25.11 -13.31 16.33
CA VAL A 62 24.26 -12.88 17.45
C VAL A 62 23.51 -11.60 17.15
N THR A 63 22.31 -11.48 17.70
CA THR A 63 21.65 -10.18 17.89
C THR A 63 21.70 -9.85 19.37
N THR A 64 22.23 -8.70 19.78
CA THR A 64 22.17 -8.25 21.18
C THR A 64 20.85 -7.55 21.51
N ASP A 65 20.62 -7.28 22.80
CA ASP A 65 19.62 -6.33 23.27
C ASP A 65 20.02 -4.87 22.94
N SER A 66 19.17 -3.91 23.34
CA SER A 66 19.39 -2.48 23.11
C SER A 66 20.54 -1.84 23.90
N GLN A 67 21.08 -2.54 24.91
CA GLN A 67 22.20 -2.11 25.75
C GLN A 67 23.52 -2.79 25.36
N GLY A 68 23.47 -3.83 24.52
CA GLY A 68 24.61 -4.67 24.15
C GLY A 68 24.95 -5.73 25.20
N THR A 69 24.07 -6.01 26.16
CA THR A 69 24.39 -6.81 27.37
C THR A 69 23.96 -8.27 27.30
N GLY A 70 22.81 -8.57 26.70
CA GLY A 70 22.26 -9.91 26.52
C GLY A 70 22.09 -10.26 25.05
N ILE A 71 22.25 -11.53 24.70
CA ILE A 71 21.97 -12.06 23.35
C ILE A 71 20.46 -12.34 23.26
N THR A 72 19.78 -11.69 22.31
CA THR A 72 18.34 -11.87 22.07
C THR A 72 18.04 -12.95 21.02
N SER A 73 18.98 -13.24 20.12
CA SER A 73 18.90 -14.40 19.22
C SER A 73 20.28 -14.84 18.74
N ARG A 74 20.40 -16.14 18.42
CA ARG A 74 21.58 -16.75 17.79
C ARG A 74 21.23 -17.29 16.41
N GLN A 75 22.16 -17.13 15.47
CA GLN A 75 22.15 -17.76 14.16
C GLN A 75 23.52 -18.39 13.91
N VAL A 76 23.58 -19.38 13.02
CA VAL A 76 24.82 -20.08 12.65
C VAL A 76 24.88 -20.26 11.15
N THR A 77 26.06 -20.09 10.56
CA THR A 77 26.31 -20.47 9.16
C THR A 77 26.78 -21.92 9.14
N ILE A 78 25.92 -22.81 8.64
CA ILE A 78 26.17 -24.24 8.56
C ILE A 78 26.45 -24.64 7.11
N THR A 79 27.52 -25.39 6.90
CA THR A 79 27.88 -26.04 5.64
C THR A 79 27.71 -27.56 5.79
N VAL A 80 27.11 -28.21 4.78
CA VAL A 80 26.98 -29.67 4.72
C VAL A 80 27.11 -30.12 3.26
N GLY A 81 28.26 -30.70 2.92
CA GLY A 81 28.62 -30.92 1.51
C GLY A 81 28.69 -29.58 0.76
N GLU A 82 28.13 -29.53 -0.45
CA GLU A 82 28.09 -28.32 -1.30
C GLU A 82 27.05 -27.26 -0.84
N HIS A 83 26.32 -27.50 0.25
CA HIS A 83 25.22 -26.63 0.68
C HIS A 83 25.60 -25.84 1.94
N THR A 84 25.58 -24.50 1.83
CA THR A 84 25.80 -23.58 2.96
C THR A 84 24.55 -22.74 3.22
N ALA A 85 24.18 -22.55 4.48
CA ALA A 85 23.06 -21.69 4.87
C ALA A 85 23.27 -21.05 6.25
N THR A 86 23.05 -19.74 6.35
CA THR A 86 22.91 -19.03 7.64
C THR A 86 21.49 -19.20 8.17
N LEU A 87 21.36 -19.72 9.39
CA LEU A 87 20.10 -20.17 9.97
C LEU A 87 19.99 -19.83 11.46
N PRO A 88 18.83 -19.34 11.94
CA PRO A 88 18.51 -19.28 13.36
C PRO A 88 18.68 -20.63 14.08
N LEU A 89 19.24 -20.58 15.30
CA LEU A 89 19.61 -21.79 16.05
C LEU A 89 18.37 -22.60 16.52
N ASP A 90 17.21 -21.96 16.64
CA ASP A 90 15.93 -22.63 16.91
C ASP A 90 15.50 -23.58 15.76
N GLN A 91 15.80 -23.23 14.49
CA GLN A 91 15.57 -24.09 13.32
C GLN A 91 16.54 -25.28 13.23
N VAL A 92 17.66 -25.21 13.96
CA VAL A 92 18.59 -26.33 14.15
C VAL A 92 18.05 -27.25 15.24
N ALA A 93 17.59 -26.69 16.36
CA ALA A 93 17.04 -27.42 17.50
C ALA A 93 15.71 -28.14 17.17
N ASP A 94 14.78 -27.49 16.47
CA ASP A 94 13.54 -28.14 16.02
C ASP A 94 13.80 -29.13 14.86
N GLY A 95 14.96 -29.01 14.20
CA GLY A 95 15.41 -29.84 13.08
C GLY A 95 14.67 -29.60 11.75
N THR A 96 14.04 -28.43 11.60
CA THR A 96 13.42 -28.02 10.33
C THR A 96 14.45 -27.68 9.25
N CYS A 97 15.64 -27.20 9.62
CA CYS A 97 16.72 -26.93 8.66
C CYS A 97 17.10 -28.17 7.83
N TRP A 98 17.32 -29.31 8.50
CA TRP A 98 17.75 -30.57 7.87
C TRP A 98 16.75 -31.07 6.81
N ASN A 99 15.46 -30.75 6.98
CA ASN A 99 14.37 -31.22 6.11
C ASN A 99 13.88 -30.16 5.11
N LYS A 100 14.34 -28.90 5.19
CA LYS A 100 13.90 -27.79 4.32
C LYS A 100 15.03 -27.06 3.58
N LYS A 101 16.26 -27.12 4.09
CA LYS A 101 17.44 -26.43 3.54
C LYS A 101 18.47 -27.45 3.01
N PHE A 102 18.71 -28.52 3.75
CA PHE A 102 19.71 -29.54 3.43
C PHE A 102 19.12 -30.80 2.78
N VAL A 103 18.17 -30.62 1.85
CA VAL A 103 17.25 -31.68 1.38
C VAL A 103 17.92 -32.75 0.51
N ARG A 104 19.02 -32.45 -0.18
CA ARG A 104 19.65 -33.35 -1.18
C ARG A 104 20.70 -34.32 -0.59
N ILE A 105 20.88 -34.35 0.73
CA ILE A 105 22.00 -35.06 1.37
C ILE A 105 21.64 -36.53 1.64
N LYS A 106 22.60 -37.44 1.39
CA LYS A 106 22.42 -38.89 1.61
C LYS A 106 22.56 -39.25 3.10
N GLY A 107 21.50 -39.78 3.69
CA GLY A 107 21.45 -40.18 5.11
C GLY A 107 20.42 -39.35 5.89
N ARG A 108 19.60 -39.99 6.72
CA ARG A 108 18.41 -39.34 7.33
C ARG A 108 18.71 -38.68 8.68
N ALA A 109 18.52 -37.37 8.76
CA ALA A 109 18.41 -36.60 10.01
C ALA A 109 17.08 -36.89 10.75
N GLY A 110 16.91 -38.15 11.17
CA GLY A 110 15.73 -38.62 11.91
C GLY A 110 15.61 -37.96 13.30
N ARG A 111 14.43 -38.08 13.93
CA ARG A 111 14.15 -37.48 15.25
C ARG A 111 15.18 -37.88 16.31
N GLU A 112 15.66 -39.12 16.25
CA GLU A 112 16.67 -39.72 17.13
C GLU A 112 18.03 -38.99 17.15
N ILE A 113 18.40 -38.27 16.09
CA ILE A 113 19.73 -37.66 15.96
C ILE A 113 19.69 -36.11 15.90
N ARG A 114 18.51 -35.49 16.04
CA ARG A 114 18.37 -34.02 16.02
C ARG A 114 19.11 -33.35 17.18
N GLU A 115 18.98 -33.90 18.38
CA GLU A 115 19.68 -33.44 19.58
C GLU A 115 21.20 -33.56 19.43
N VAL A 116 21.68 -34.66 18.84
CA VAL A 116 23.10 -34.86 18.52
C VAL A 116 23.60 -33.83 17.50
N LEU A 117 22.82 -33.56 16.45
CA LEU A 117 23.15 -32.55 15.43
C LEU A 117 23.13 -31.12 15.99
N LEU A 118 22.20 -30.79 16.90
CA LEU A 118 22.21 -29.53 17.64
C LEU A 118 23.48 -29.42 18.48
N ASN A 119 23.80 -30.44 19.27
CA ASN A 119 24.99 -30.44 20.13
C ASN A 119 26.30 -30.34 19.31
N ILE A 120 26.39 -30.99 18.15
CA ILE A 120 27.52 -30.84 17.20
C ILE A 120 27.64 -29.39 16.67
N VAL A 121 26.51 -28.74 16.42
CA VAL A 121 26.48 -27.33 15.96
C VAL A 121 26.85 -26.38 17.09
N GLU A 122 26.35 -26.58 18.32
CA GLU A 122 26.69 -25.74 19.47
C GLU A 122 28.15 -25.93 19.92
N ASP A 123 28.69 -27.15 19.88
CA ASP A 123 30.11 -27.45 20.21
C ASP A 123 31.08 -26.70 19.27
N GLN A 124 30.79 -26.69 17.96
CA GLN A 124 31.56 -25.89 17.00
C GLN A 124 31.31 -24.38 17.14
N ALA A 125 30.05 -23.97 17.30
CA ALA A 125 29.72 -22.54 17.42
C ALA A 125 30.31 -21.90 18.69
N PHE A 126 30.58 -22.68 19.74
CA PHE A 126 31.27 -22.20 20.95
C PHE A 126 32.76 -21.88 20.73
N GLU A 127 33.39 -22.46 19.70
CA GLU A 127 34.80 -22.21 19.35
C GLU A 127 34.99 -21.04 18.37
N LEU A 128 33.89 -20.46 17.87
CA LEU A 128 33.88 -19.34 16.92
C LEU A 128 33.68 -17.98 17.61
N PRO A 129 34.19 -16.88 17.02
CA PRO A 129 33.84 -15.53 17.46
C PRO A 129 32.34 -15.25 17.28
N LEU A 130 31.80 -14.33 18.09
CA LEU A 130 30.42 -13.86 17.98
C LEU A 130 30.35 -12.65 17.04
N ASP A 131 29.92 -12.87 15.80
CA ASP A 131 29.65 -11.82 14.82
C ASP A 131 28.27 -11.19 15.05
N GLU A 132 28.10 -9.90 14.79
CA GLU A 132 26.77 -9.26 14.87
C GLU A 132 25.91 -9.55 13.64
N THR A 133 24.60 -9.69 13.84
CA THR A 133 23.58 -9.76 12.78
C THR A 133 23.14 -8.37 12.28
N THR A 134 23.39 -7.32 13.06
CA THR A 134 22.80 -5.98 12.86
C THR A 134 23.80 -4.87 13.18
N ALA A 135 23.68 -3.73 12.49
CA ALA A 135 24.58 -2.61 12.70
C ALA A 135 24.30 -1.94 14.07
N ARG A 136 25.32 -1.87 14.94
CA ARG A 136 25.20 -1.27 16.27
C ARG A 136 26.47 -0.58 16.72
N TRP A 137 26.35 0.27 17.73
CA TRP A 137 27.50 0.80 18.44
C TRP A 137 27.92 -0.16 19.56
N SER A 138 29.23 -0.29 19.78
CA SER A 138 29.83 -1.04 20.88
C SER A 138 29.85 -0.21 22.18
N PRO A 139 30.01 -0.82 23.37
CA PRO A 139 30.18 -0.08 24.63
C PRO A 139 31.39 0.86 24.61
N GLU A 140 32.44 0.50 23.88
CA GLU A 140 33.66 1.29 23.65
C GLU A 140 33.45 2.38 22.57
N GLY A 141 32.25 2.47 21.99
CA GLY A 141 31.89 3.47 21.00
C GLY A 141 32.57 3.28 19.63
N ARG A 142 32.77 2.04 19.15
CA ARG A 142 32.95 1.78 17.70
C ARG A 142 31.62 1.43 17.05
N LEU A 143 31.47 1.73 15.76
CA LEU A 143 30.38 1.22 14.95
C LEU A 143 30.75 -0.19 14.48
N ILE A 144 29.98 -1.19 14.89
CA ILE A 144 30.10 -2.58 14.42
C ILE A 144 29.10 -2.77 13.28
N MET A 145 29.58 -3.33 12.17
CA MET A 145 28.76 -3.81 11.07
C MET A 145 28.65 -5.34 11.10
N PRO A 146 27.51 -5.92 10.69
CA PRO A 146 27.43 -7.33 10.35
C PRO A 146 28.28 -7.64 9.10
N PRO A 147 28.67 -8.91 8.86
CA PRO A 147 29.33 -9.33 7.61
C PRO A 147 28.53 -8.90 6.37
N VAL A 148 29.21 -8.55 5.27
CA VAL A 148 28.57 -7.91 4.09
C VAL A 148 27.45 -8.76 3.45
N ASP A 149 27.53 -10.10 3.55
CA ASP A 149 26.49 -11.02 3.10
C ASP A 149 25.27 -11.14 4.04
N ILE A 150 25.41 -10.68 5.29
CA ILE A 150 24.35 -10.59 6.31
C ILE A 150 23.80 -9.15 6.40
N ALA A 151 24.60 -8.15 6.02
CA ALA A 151 24.28 -6.74 6.07
C ALA A 151 23.05 -6.37 5.21
N PRO A 152 22.33 -5.29 5.54
CA PRO A 152 21.29 -4.75 4.68
C PRO A 152 21.80 -4.56 3.25
N ARG A 153 21.12 -5.17 2.26
CA ARG A 153 21.60 -5.27 0.87
C ARG A 153 22.09 -3.92 0.33
N GLY A 154 23.37 -3.87 0.00
CA GLY A 154 24.08 -2.74 -0.60
C GLY A 154 25.02 -2.00 0.35
N TYR A 155 24.87 -2.15 1.68
CA TYR A 155 25.68 -1.45 2.68
C TYR A 155 26.98 -2.21 2.96
N GLY A 156 28.08 -1.50 3.18
CA GLY A 156 29.39 -2.08 3.53
C GLY A 156 30.17 -2.67 2.36
N THR A 157 29.64 -2.65 1.13
CA THR A 157 30.43 -2.93 -0.08
C THR A 157 31.32 -1.72 -0.41
N VAL A 158 32.59 -1.95 -0.75
CA VAL A 158 33.55 -0.89 -1.08
C VAL A 158 34.07 -1.07 -2.52
N ALA A 159 34.20 0.02 -3.27
CA ALA A 159 34.76 0.05 -4.62
C ALA A 159 35.43 1.41 -4.93
N GLY A 160 36.38 1.44 -5.86
CA GLY A 160 37.27 2.59 -6.10
C GLY A 160 38.34 2.75 -5.00
N THR A 161 39.20 3.76 -5.13
CA THR A 161 40.30 4.03 -4.18
C THR A 161 40.01 5.23 -3.24
N PRO A 162 40.74 5.39 -2.13
CA PRO A 162 40.59 6.55 -1.24
C PRO A 162 40.82 7.89 -1.92
N GLU A 163 41.71 7.94 -2.92
CA GLU A 163 42.02 9.14 -3.69
C GLU A 163 40.86 9.53 -4.60
N GLN A 164 40.22 8.55 -5.24
CA GLN A 164 39.00 8.77 -6.03
C GLN A 164 37.80 9.16 -5.13
N TRP A 165 37.79 8.69 -3.88
CA TRP A 165 36.78 9.08 -2.90
C TRP A 165 37.00 10.53 -2.42
N ALA A 166 38.25 10.94 -2.22
CA ALA A 166 38.61 12.33 -1.98
C ALA A 166 38.25 13.24 -3.18
N GLU A 167 38.45 12.77 -4.42
CA GLU A 167 38.01 13.48 -5.63
C GLU A 167 36.47 13.67 -5.64
N LEU A 168 35.71 12.61 -5.39
CA LEU A 168 34.25 12.67 -5.28
C LEU A 168 33.80 13.70 -4.22
N LEU A 169 34.41 13.68 -3.03
CA LEU A 169 34.10 14.65 -1.97
C LEU A 169 34.57 16.07 -2.31
N GLY A 170 35.62 16.23 -3.12
CA GLY A 170 36.05 17.50 -3.70
C GLY A 170 35.01 18.10 -4.63
N GLU A 171 34.38 17.29 -5.50
CA GLU A 171 33.25 17.74 -6.33
C GLU A 171 32.01 18.09 -5.49
N VAL A 172 31.69 17.30 -4.47
CA VAL A 172 30.60 17.58 -3.53
C VAL A 172 30.82 18.90 -2.79
N ALA A 173 32.06 19.20 -2.39
CA ALA A 173 32.42 20.46 -1.72
C ALA A 173 32.15 21.70 -2.59
N ARG A 174 32.13 21.58 -3.92
CA ARG A 174 31.74 22.68 -4.82
C ARG A 174 30.27 23.10 -4.66
N SER A 175 29.41 22.25 -4.08
CA SER A 175 28.03 22.57 -3.74
C SER A 175 27.79 22.51 -2.22
N PRO A 176 27.68 23.67 -1.55
CA PRO A 176 27.34 23.77 -0.13
C PRO A 176 26.13 22.92 0.30
N LYS A 177 25.08 22.88 -0.53
CA LYS A 177 23.87 22.08 -0.23
C LYS A 177 24.14 20.58 -0.30
N MET A 178 24.92 20.12 -1.27
CA MET A 178 25.28 18.70 -1.39
C MET A 178 26.19 18.27 -0.24
N ALA A 179 27.21 19.08 0.08
CA ALA A 179 28.09 18.86 1.23
C ALA A 179 27.33 18.72 2.56
N LEU A 180 26.33 19.59 2.80
CA LEU A 180 25.49 19.49 3.98
C LEU A 180 24.59 18.25 3.98
N VAL A 181 24.03 17.84 2.83
CA VAL A 181 23.21 16.61 2.74
C VAL A 181 24.05 15.36 3.00
N VAL A 182 25.27 15.28 2.45
CA VAL A 182 26.24 14.20 2.75
C VAL A 182 26.65 14.21 4.23
N GLY A 183 26.86 15.40 4.81
CA GLY A 183 27.09 15.53 6.25
C GLY A 183 25.91 15.04 7.10
N LEU A 184 24.68 15.35 6.69
CA LEU A 184 23.45 14.92 7.38
C LEU A 184 23.23 13.41 7.32
N THR A 185 23.64 12.73 6.26
CA THR A 185 23.54 11.26 6.19
C THR A 185 24.56 10.58 7.09
N ILE A 186 25.80 11.08 7.14
CA ILE A 186 26.84 10.60 8.07
C ILE A 186 26.46 10.89 9.53
N GLY A 187 26.01 12.11 9.85
CA GLY A 187 25.57 12.49 11.20
C GLY A 187 24.40 11.66 11.74
N GLY A 188 23.61 11.04 10.84
CA GLY A 188 22.55 10.10 11.18
C GLY A 188 23.02 8.90 12.01
N LEU A 189 24.24 8.40 11.76
CA LEU A 189 24.81 7.22 12.44
C LEU A 189 24.91 7.39 13.97
N TYR A 190 25.13 8.63 14.42
CA TYR A 190 25.34 8.97 15.83
C TYR A 190 24.06 9.22 16.62
N LEU A 191 22.89 9.21 15.97
CA LEU A 191 21.61 9.49 16.65
C LEU A 191 21.24 8.41 17.68
N ARG A 192 21.49 7.13 17.37
CA ARG A 192 21.23 6.01 18.29
C ARG A 192 22.06 6.09 19.60
N PRO A 193 23.41 6.11 19.57
CA PRO A 193 24.22 6.09 20.79
C PRO A 193 24.06 7.37 21.63
N LEU A 194 23.71 8.51 21.01
CA LEU A 194 23.46 9.77 21.71
C LEU A 194 22.02 9.94 22.21
N GLY A 195 21.23 8.86 22.22
CA GLY A 195 19.83 8.85 22.70
C GLY A 195 18.91 9.81 21.94
N ARG A 196 19.33 10.29 20.76
CA ARG A 196 18.58 11.25 19.96
C ARG A 196 17.38 10.56 19.27
N GLN A 197 16.65 11.36 18.52
CA GLN A 197 15.50 10.96 17.73
C GLN A 197 15.87 11.06 16.25
N SER A 198 15.33 10.19 15.41
CA SER A 198 15.56 10.23 13.96
C SER A 198 15.10 11.55 13.34
N TYR A 199 15.78 11.94 12.26
CA TYR A 199 15.33 13.01 11.35
C TYR A 199 15.22 12.51 9.91
N MET A 200 14.46 13.24 9.10
CA MET A 200 14.34 13.04 7.67
C MET A 200 15.02 14.19 6.93
N VAL A 201 15.75 13.90 5.87
CA VAL A 201 16.24 14.89 4.91
C VAL A 201 15.44 14.70 3.63
N GLN A 202 14.66 15.71 3.23
CA GLN A 202 13.87 15.69 1.99
C GLN A 202 14.48 16.68 1.00
N ILE A 203 15.01 16.18 -0.09
CA ILE A 203 15.47 16.96 -1.24
C ILE A 203 14.25 17.27 -2.12
N LYS A 204 13.89 18.54 -2.28
CA LYS A 204 12.77 19.00 -3.13
C LYS A 204 13.26 19.85 -4.30
N GLY A 205 12.47 19.93 -5.36
CA GLY A 205 12.77 20.74 -6.56
C GLY A 205 12.10 20.23 -7.82
N GLY A 206 12.29 20.94 -8.92
CA GLY A 206 11.91 20.51 -10.26
C GLY A 206 12.71 19.29 -10.75
N SER A 207 12.34 18.77 -11.92
CA SER A 207 13.12 17.72 -12.58
C SER A 207 14.52 18.24 -12.94
N SER A 208 15.51 17.36 -12.91
CA SER A 208 16.88 17.63 -13.41
C SER A 208 17.70 18.67 -12.62
N GLU A 209 17.27 19.09 -11.43
CA GLU A 209 17.98 20.07 -10.58
C GLU A 209 18.95 19.42 -9.55
N GLY A 210 19.55 18.28 -9.89
CA GLY A 210 20.56 17.58 -9.07
C GLY A 210 20.04 16.71 -7.90
N LYS A 211 18.71 16.50 -7.81
CA LYS A 211 18.08 15.79 -6.67
C LYS A 211 18.59 14.36 -6.49
N THR A 212 18.41 13.53 -7.52
CA THR A 212 18.74 12.10 -7.48
C THR A 212 20.26 11.89 -7.44
N THR A 213 21.03 12.67 -8.19
CA THR A 213 22.50 12.74 -8.13
C THR A 213 23.02 12.95 -6.71
N THR A 214 22.40 13.86 -5.94
CA THR A 214 22.78 14.08 -4.53
C THR A 214 22.42 12.89 -3.65
N LEU A 215 21.27 12.24 -3.88
CA LEU A 215 20.90 11.02 -3.16
C LEU A 215 21.88 9.87 -3.46
N ILE A 216 22.28 9.69 -4.73
CA ILE A 216 23.28 8.73 -5.20
C ILE A 216 24.63 8.97 -4.52
N CYS A 217 25.16 10.20 -4.54
CA CYS A 217 26.43 10.53 -3.90
C CYS A 217 26.37 10.42 -2.35
N SER A 218 25.21 10.69 -1.75
CA SER A 218 25.02 10.50 -0.31
C SER A 218 24.92 9.02 0.07
N ALA A 219 24.36 8.19 -0.81
CA ALA A 219 24.26 6.74 -0.65
C ALA A 219 25.61 6.05 -0.90
N SER A 220 26.42 6.55 -1.85
CA SER A 220 27.72 5.97 -2.18
C SER A 220 28.68 5.99 -0.99
N GLN A 221 28.51 6.89 -0.02
CA GLN A 221 29.27 6.86 1.24
C GLN A 221 29.05 5.58 2.05
N PHE A 222 27.91 4.89 1.88
CA PHE A 222 27.50 3.71 2.66
C PHE A 222 27.68 2.39 1.92
N GLY A 223 27.79 2.43 0.59
CA GLY A 223 27.95 1.28 -0.30
C GLY A 223 27.32 1.53 -1.67
N ARG A 224 27.15 0.48 -2.49
CA ARG A 224 26.71 0.61 -3.90
C ARG A 224 25.41 1.44 -4.02
N PRO A 225 25.38 2.61 -4.68
CA PRO A 225 24.24 3.53 -4.60
C PRO A 225 23.07 3.21 -5.53
N GLU A 226 23.26 2.34 -6.54
CA GLU A 226 22.25 2.02 -7.56
C GLU A 226 20.94 1.43 -6.95
N PRO A 227 19.80 1.41 -7.70
CA PRO A 227 18.49 0.99 -7.16
C PRO A 227 18.44 -0.44 -6.62
N ASP A 228 19.38 -1.29 -7.01
CA ASP A 228 19.56 -2.64 -6.50
C ASP A 228 20.36 -2.67 -5.17
N GLY A 229 21.23 -1.69 -4.95
CA GLY A 229 22.06 -1.46 -3.76
C GLY A 229 21.37 -0.63 -2.66
N VAL A 230 22.03 0.42 -2.18
CA VAL A 230 21.64 1.17 -0.96
C VAL A 230 20.28 1.89 -1.09
N ILE A 231 19.96 2.43 -2.26
CA ILE A 231 18.76 3.24 -2.52
C ILE A 231 17.53 2.35 -2.79
N ARG A 232 16.36 2.74 -2.28
CA ARG A 232 15.08 2.01 -2.45
C ARG A 232 13.92 2.90 -2.89
N SER A 233 13.25 2.57 -4.00
CA SER A 233 12.05 3.31 -4.45
C SER A 233 10.95 3.36 -3.38
N TRP A 234 10.24 4.49 -3.28
CA TRP A 234 9.03 4.66 -2.48
C TRP A 234 7.81 3.85 -2.97
N SER A 235 7.89 3.18 -4.13
CA SER A 235 6.87 2.27 -4.67
C SER A 235 6.84 0.93 -3.89
N VAL A 236 6.31 0.96 -2.66
CA VAL A 236 6.21 -0.18 -1.76
C VAL A 236 4.89 -0.18 -0.97
N THR A 237 4.51 -1.34 -0.42
CA THR A 237 3.34 -1.43 0.47
C THR A 237 3.54 -0.60 1.74
N LYS A 238 2.45 -0.18 2.40
CA LYS A 238 2.48 0.71 3.58
C LYS A 238 3.37 0.20 4.74
N GLN A 239 3.57 -1.11 4.88
CA GLN A 239 4.43 -1.69 5.93
C GLN A 239 5.92 -1.74 5.53
N GLY A 240 6.23 -1.65 4.23
CA GLY A 240 7.56 -1.84 3.67
C GLY A 240 8.65 -0.92 4.25
N PRO A 241 8.49 0.41 4.20
CA PRO A 241 9.54 1.32 4.65
C PRO A 241 9.85 1.15 6.13
N GLY A 242 8.83 1.03 7.00
CA GLY A 242 9.02 0.84 8.43
C GLY A 242 9.71 -0.49 8.78
N SER A 243 9.45 -1.57 8.04
CA SER A 243 10.13 -2.85 8.28
C SER A 243 11.58 -2.85 7.81
N TRP A 244 11.87 -2.17 6.70
CA TRP A 244 13.23 -1.99 6.19
C TRP A 244 14.05 -1.02 7.06
N LEU A 245 13.45 0.05 7.57
CA LEU A 245 14.12 0.96 8.51
C LEU A 245 14.56 0.21 9.78
N ARG A 246 13.70 -0.66 10.36
CA ARG A 246 14.11 -1.49 11.50
C ARG A 246 15.38 -2.28 11.22
N SER A 247 15.49 -2.96 10.07
CA SER A 247 16.71 -3.70 9.69
C SER A 247 17.96 -2.84 9.48
N LEU A 248 17.84 -1.51 9.41
CA LEU A 248 18.99 -0.59 9.37
C LEU A 248 19.55 -0.23 10.77
N HIS A 249 18.76 -0.39 11.85
CA HIS A 249 19.13 -0.13 13.26
C HIS A 249 19.66 1.28 13.60
N CYS A 250 20.88 1.65 13.18
CA CYS A 250 21.43 3.01 13.23
C CYS A 250 21.92 3.54 11.88
N LEU A 251 21.92 2.72 10.82
CA LEU A 251 22.28 3.14 9.47
C LEU A 251 21.26 4.12 8.90
N THR A 252 21.76 5.04 8.10
CA THR A 252 20.95 6.02 7.35
C THR A 252 20.26 5.32 6.18
N GLY A 253 18.95 5.50 6.05
CA GLY A 253 18.16 4.93 4.96
C GLY A 253 17.99 5.92 3.80
N PHE A 254 18.06 5.43 2.57
CA PHE A 254 17.93 6.21 1.34
C PHE A 254 16.72 5.76 0.51
N ARG A 255 15.83 6.69 0.11
CA ARG A 255 14.66 6.39 -0.72
C ARG A 255 14.39 7.40 -1.83
N ASP A 256 14.20 6.92 -3.05
CA ASP A 256 14.04 7.78 -4.22
C ASP A 256 12.57 7.90 -4.69
N GLU A 257 12.26 9.10 -5.19
CA GLU A 257 10.97 9.63 -5.68
C GLU A 257 9.76 9.37 -4.79
N LEU A 258 9.58 10.21 -3.76
CA LEU A 258 8.43 10.16 -2.86
C LEU A 258 7.07 10.26 -3.56
N GLY A 259 6.99 10.90 -4.73
CA GLY A 259 5.80 10.95 -5.58
C GLY A 259 5.38 9.59 -6.13
N SER A 260 6.28 8.59 -6.13
CA SER A 260 5.94 7.20 -6.47
C SER A 260 5.22 6.45 -5.33
N SER A 261 5.00 7.09 -4.17
CA SER A 261 4.24 6.48 -3.08
C SER A 261 2.74 6.62 -3.30
N ALA A 262 2.02 5.49 -3.35
CA ALA A 262 0.56 5.48 -3.43
C ALA A 262 -0.13 5.86 -2.10
N MET A 263 0.52 6.69 -1.27
CA MET A 263 0.03 7.09 0.05
C MET A 263 -0.64 8.46 -0.02
N ARG A 264 -1.86 8.56 0.53
CA ARG A 264 -2.51 9.86 0.73
C ARG A 264 -1.77 10.65 1.82
N ALA A 265 -1.78 11.98 1.76
CA ALA A 265 -1.05 12.85 2.69
C ALA A 265 -1.28 12.52 4.19
N ASP A 266 -2.51 12.15 4.59
CA ASP A 266 -2.82 11.75 5.97
C ASP A 266 -2.16 10.42 6.39
N GLN A 267 -2.01 9.51 5.44
CA GLN A 267 -1.29 8.24 5.63
C GLN A 267 0.22 8.45 5.58
N LEU A 268 0.70 9.40 4.76
CA LEU A 268 2.11 9.76 4.67
C LEU A 268 2.59 10.43 5.95
N GLU A 269 1.90 11.46 6.46
CA GLU A 269 2.21 12.10 7.76
C GLU A 269 2.26 11.07 8.89
N ALA A 270 1.23 10.22 9.02
CA ALA A 270 1.19 9.17 10.05
C ALA A 270 2.31 8.11 9.89
N SER A 271 2.79 7.88 8.67
CA SER A 271 3.90 6.95 8.41
C SER A 271 5.25 7.58 8.75
N ILE A 272 5.48 8.83 8.32
CA ILE A 272 6.67 9.62 8.70
C ILE A 272 6.75 9.77 10.22
N PHE A 273 5.63 9.99 10.91
CA PHE A 273 5.58 10.03 12.36
C PHE A 273 6.14 8.75 12.99
N SER A 274 5.61 7.59 12.57
CA SER A 274 6.07 6.28 13.06
C SER A 274 7.55 6.05 12.73
N TYR A 275 8.00 6.40 11.52
CA TYR A 275 9.41 6.26 11.14
C TYR A 275 10.33 7.15 12.00
N LEU A 276 9.96 8.41 12.22
CA LEU A 276 10.76 9.36 12.99
C LEU A 276 10.66 9.20 14.52
N GLN A 277 9.68 8.45 15.02
CA GLN A 277 9.69 7.91 16.39
C GLN A 277 10.57 6.66 16.53
N GLY A 278 10.94 6.02 15.43
CA GLY A 278 11.94 4.95 15.37
C GLY A 278 11.49 3.68 14.65
N ALA A 279 10.41 3.75 13.86
CA ALA A 279 9.76 2.59 13.22
C ALA A 279 9.38 1.45 14.20
N GLU A 280 9.30 1.77 15.49
CA GLU A 280 8.90 0.89 16.57
C GLU A 280 7.45 0.42 16.36
N ARG A 281 7.21 -0.87 16.63
CA ARG A 281 5.88 -1.46 16.53
C ARG A 281 5.77 -2.67 17.45
N ASP A 282 5.06 -2.48 18.55
CA ASP A 282 4.63 -3.58 19.41
C ASP A 282 3.72 -4.55 18.63
N SER A 283 3.83 -5.82 18.97
CA SER A 283 2.94 -6.87 18.49
C SER A 283 2.56 -7.78 19.66
N ALA A 284 1.31 -8.24 19.67
CA ALA A 284 0.98 -9.45 20.41
C ALA A 284 1.42 -10.67 19.59
N ASP A 285 1.77 -11.76 20.27
CA ASP A 285 1.99 -13.06 19.63
C ASP A 285 0.63 -13.76 19.32
N ARG A 286 0.58 -15.10 19.25
CA ARG A 286 -0.67 -15.87 19.11
C ARG A 286 -1.32 -16.25 20.45
N SER A 287 -0.59 -16.22 21.57
CA SER A 287 -1.15 -16.40 22.92
C SER A 287 -1.77 -15.12 23.49
N GLY A 288 -1.36 -13.95 22.97
CA GLY A 288 -1.78 -12.63 23.44
C GLY A 288 -0.73 -11.93 24.31
N GLU A 289 0.42 -12.55 24.51
CA GLU A 289 1.56 -11.98 25.23
C GLU A 289 2.31 -10.95 24.36
N HIS A 290 3.06 -10.06 25.02
CA HIS A 290 3.86 -9.06 24.32
C HIS A 290 5.00 -9.74 23.57
N ARG A 291 4.98 -9.64 22.24
CA ARG A 291 6.10 -10.02 21.39
C ARG A 291 6.96 -8.79 21.14
N ASP A 292 8.14 -8.79 21.76
CA ASP A 292 9.18 -7.79 21.57
C ASP A 292 9.35 -7.45 20.08
N SER A 293 9.34 -6.16 19.79
CA SER A 293 9.49 -5.68 18.41
C SER A 293 10.86 -6.07 17.84
N GLN A 294 10.93 -6.38 16.53
CA GLN A 294 12.18 -6.73 15.87
C GLN A 294 13.09 -5.52 15.65
N GLY A 295 13.63 -5.00 16.75
CA GLY A 295 14.47 -3.81 16.80
C GLY A 295 13.69 -2.51 16.63
N SER A 296 14.38 -1.42 16.95
CA SER A 296 13.99 -0.06 16.62
C SER A 296 15.06 0.57 15.72
N TRP A 297 14.68 1.57 14.94
CA TRP A 297 15.58 2.33 14.09
C TRP A 297 15.83 3.73 14.65
N ARG A 298 17.07 4.20 14.65
CA ARG A 298 17.43 5.59 15.01
C ARG A 298 18.57 6.09 14.12
N GLY A 299 18.23 6.80 13.05
CA GLY A 299 19.16 7.29 12.03
C GLY A 299 18.57 8.44 11.20
N CYS A 300 19.20 8.75 10.07
CA CYS A 300 18.67 9.69 9.07
C CYS A 300 17.86 8.94 7.99
N LEU A 301 16.73 9.49 7.56
CA LEU A 301 16.05 9.05 6.32
C LEU A 301 16.26 10.11 5.24
N ALA A 302 17.15 9.83 4.29
CA ALA A 302 17.35 10.67 3.11
C ALA A 302 16.33 10.30 2.01
N SER A 303 15.70 11.30 1.41
CA SER A 303 14.60 11.12 0.47
C SER A 303 14.52 12.24 -0.57
N THR A 304 14.06 11.94 -1.78
CA THR A 304 13.83 12.90 -2.87
C THR A 304 12.34 13.06 -3.18
N GLY A 305 11.97 14.11 -3.91
CA GLY A 305 10.63 14.28 -4.47
C GLY A 305 10.45 15.66 -5.11
N ASN A 306 9.30 15.88 -5.75
CA ASN A 306 9.02 17.14 -6.45
C ASN A 306 8.28 18.17 -5.56
N GLU A 307 7.46 17.72 -4.61
CA GLU A 307 6.74 18.59 -3.67
C GLU A 307 7.45 18.75 -2.31
N SER A 308 7.09 19.83 -1.59
CA SER A 308 7.43 20.01 -0.17
C SER A 308 6.68 19.00 0.70
N ILE A 309 7.43 18.09 1.33
CA ILE A 309 6.87 17.14 2.31
C ILE A 309 6.42 17.87 3.58
N LEU A 310 7.12 18.96 3.94
CA LEU A 310 6.74 19.84 5.03
C LEU A 310 5.32 20.36 4.82
N SER A 311 4.96 20.81 3.61
CA SER A 311 3.63 21.33 3.28
C SER A 311 2.48 20.32 3.51
N GLN A 312 2.79 19.03 3.49
CA GLN A 312 1.82 17.95 3.67
C GLN A 312 1.66 17.49 5.13
N ILE A 313 2.65 17.75 6.00
CA ILE A 313 2.68 17.39 7.43
C ILE A 313 2.03 18.50 8.26
N ALA A 314 0.93 18.22 8.99
CA ALA A 314 0.27 19.20 9.85
C ALA A 314 0.92 19.38 11.23
N ASN A 315 1.64 18.38 11.74
CA ASN A 315 2.20 18.36 13.10
C ASN A 315 3.60 19.00 13.18
N GLU A 316 3.70 20.15 13.83
CA GLU A 316 4.97 20.86 14.13
C GLU A 316 6.01 19.99 14.86
N GLY A 317 5.57 19.03 15.67
CA GLY A 317 6.43 18.07 16.35
C GLY A 317 7.21 17.16 15.38
N ILE A 318 6.63 16.89 14.21
CA ILE A 318 7.22 16.12 13.10
C ILE A 318 8.02 17.06 12.19
N ALA A 319 7.46 18.21 11.82
CA ALA A 319 8.14 19.19 10.97
C ALA A 319 9.49 19.63 11.56
N ALA A 320 9.60 19.74 12.89
CA ALA A 320 10.86 19.96 13.63
C ALA A 320 11.96 18.87 13.46
N ARG A 321 11.65 17.77 12.77
CA ARG A 321 12.55 16.64 12.47
C ARG A 321 12.70 16.39 10.97
N VAL A 322 12.18 17.29 10.12
CA VAL A 322 12.29 17.22 8.67
C VAL A 322 13.13 18.40 8.20
N ILE A 323 14.33 18.12 7.70
CA ILE A 323 15.18 19.09 7.01
C ILE A 323 14.82 19.00 5.53
N GLU A 324 14.15 20.03 5.02
CA GLU A 324 13.78 20.11 3.61
C GLU A 324 14.81 20.99 2.88
N VAL A 325 15.52 20.41 1.90
CA VAL A 325 16.58 21.10 1.16
C VAL A 325 16.07 21.44 -0.24
N SER A 326 15.97 22.73 -0.52
CA SER A 326 15.51 23.30 -1.79
C SER A 326 16.57 23.22 -2.88
N SER A 327 16.16 22.89 -4.10
CA SER A 327 16.95 23.00 -5.34
C SER A 327 17.38 24.44 -5.68
N PRO A 328 18.27 24.65 -6.68
CA PRO A 328 19.16 23.65 -7.29
C PRO A 328 20.17 23.11 -6.27
N LEU A 329 20.65 21.87 -6.49
CA LEU A 329 21.69 21.23 -5.70
C LEU A 329 23.01 21.07 -6.48
N THR A 330 22.98 20.70 -7.75
CA THR A 330 24.16 20.72 -8.64
C THR A 330 24.37 22.10 -9.25
N ILE A 331 25.61 22.41 -9.66
CA ILE A 331 25.96 23.71 -10.26
C ILE A 331 25.37 23.81 -11.68
N ASP A 332 25.56 22.74 -12.45
CA ASP A 332 25.15 22.59 -13.84
C ASP A 332 24.97 21.09 -14.14
N ALA A 333 24.79 20.72 -15.42
CA ALA A 333 24.63 19.34 -15.85
C ALA A 333 25.95 18.55 -15.87
N GLU A 334 27.08 19.18 -16.21
CA GLU A 334 28.40 18.51 -16.26
C GLU A 334 28.86 18.12 -14.83
N HIS A 335 28.65 19.00 -13.86
CA HIS A 335 28.87 18.74 -12.44
C HIS A 335 27.97 17.59 -11.93
N ALA A 336 26.70 17.54 -12.38
CA ALA A 336 25.81 16.43 -12.04
C ALA A 336 26.32 15.10 -12.60
N GLU A 337 26.61 15.03 -13.91
CA GLU A 337 27.13 13.83 -14.56
C GLU A 337 28.49 13.39 -13.99
N ARG A 338 29.37 14.34 -13.64
CA ARG A 338 30.67 14.05 -13.00
C ARG A 338 30.50 13.41 -11.63
N VAL A 339 29.65 13.99 -10.76
CA VAL A 339 29.37 13.45 -9.42
C VAL A 339 28.67 12.10 -9.51
N GLU A 340 27.69 11.92 -10.41
CA GLU A 340 26.94 10.67 -10.54
C GLU A 340 27.83 9.52 -11.02
N ARG A 341 28.65 9.77 -12.05
CA ARG A 341 29.66 8.82 -12.56
C ARG A 341 30.65 8.40 -11.48
N LEU A 342 31.21 9.36 -10.75
CA LEU A 342 32.16 9.06 -9.66
C LEU A 342 31.47 8.28 -8.53
N ALA A 343 30.27 8.66 -8.10
CA ALA A 343 29.55 7.99 -7.02
C ALA A 343 29.15 6.54 -7.35
N CYS A 344 28.84 6.23 -8.62
CA CYS A 344 28.56 4.86 -9.06
C CYS A 344 29.83 3.99 -9.20
N GLN A 345 31.00 4.60 -9.40
CA GLN A 345 32.29 3.90 -9.47
C GLN A 345 33.00 3.78 -8.11
N VAL A 346 32.76 4.74 -7.21
CA VAL A 346 33.48 4.93 -5.94
C VAL A 346 32.50 4.98 -4.78
N TYR A 347 32.46 3.92 -3.98
CA TYR A 347 31.49 3.77 -2.90
C TYR A 347 32.00 2.95 -1.71
N GLY A 348 31.29 3.02 -0.58
CA GLY A 348 31.57 2.33 0.68
C GLY A 348 32.58 3.02 1.61
N HIS A 349 33.49 3.81 1.04
CA HIS A 349 34.63 4.43 1.76
C HIS A 349 34.24 5.25 2.99
N GLY A 350 33.17 6.05 2.92
CA GLY A 350 32.75 6.90 4.04
C GLY A 350 32.35 6.09 5.28
N LEU A 351 31.54 5.04 5.11
CA LEU A 351 31.14 4.14 6.19
C LEU A 351 32.33 3.31 6.68
N ALA A 352 33.20 2.83 5.79
CA ALA A 352 34.43 2.11 6.17
C ALA A 352 35.35 2.99 7.03
N ALA A 353 35.60 4.24 6.63
CA ALA A 353 36.41 5.19 7.38
C ALA A 353 35.78 5.55 8.75
N VAL A 354 34.45 5.61 8.86
CA VAL A 354 33.76 5.83 10.14
C VAL A 354 33.86 4.61 11.07
N ILE A 355 33.85 3.39 10.55
CA ILE A 355 34.04 2.15 11.33
C ILE A 355 35.47 2.08 11.89
N GLU A 356 36.47 2.35 11.03
CA GLU A 356 37.90 2.25 11.37
C GLU A 356 38.38 3.42 12.25
N ARG A 357 38.19 4.64 11.77
CA ARG A 357 38.81 5.88 12.26
C ARG A 357 37.81 6.93 12.77
N GLY A 358 36.50 6.69 12.66
CA GLY A 358 35.47 7.64 13.08
C GLY A 358 35.51 8.01 14.57
N LEU A 359 34.97 9.18 14.88
CA LEU A 359 34.87 9.72 16.24
C LEU A 359 34.04 8.82 17.17
N ARG A 360 34.31 8.88 18.47
CA ARG A 360 33.43 8.33 19.49
C ARG A 360 32.14 9.14 19.56
N PRO A 361 31.00 8.55 19.98
CA PRO A 361 29.76 9.30 20.14
C PRO A 361 29.90 10.55 21.00
N GLY A 362 30.68 10.51 22.09
CA GLY A 362 30.97 11.67 22.94
C GLY A 362 31.69 12.80 22.20
N GLU A 363 32.80 12.48 21.52
CA GLU A 363 33.58 13.42 20.70
C GLU A 363 32.74 14.03 19.57
N PHE A 364 31.91 13.22 18.91
CA PHE A 364 30.96 13.67 17.91
C PHE A 364 29.88 14.60 18.50
N ALA A 365 29.41 14.32 19.72
CA ALA A 365 28.46 15.18 20.42
C ALA A 365 29.06 16.56 20.79
N GLU A 366 30.34 16.59 21.16
CA GLU A 366 31.08 17.85 21.38
C GLU A 366 31.28 18.61 20.07
N LEU A 367 31.66 17.94 18.98
CA LEU A 367 31.77 18.55 17.65
C LEU A 367 30.43 19.14 17.20
N ALA A 368 29.34 18.39 17.32
CA ALA A 368 27.99 18.86 17.00
C ALA A 368 27.49 19.97 17.95
N ALA A 369 28.04 20.07 19.17
CA ALA A 369 27.78 21.19 20.08
C ALA A 369 28.58 22.45 19.69
N ARG A 370 29.84 22.30 19.23
CA ARG A 370 30.63 23.40 18.66
C ARG A 370 29.94 23.96 17.40
N CYS A 371 29.56 23.11 16.45
CA CYS A 371 28.84 23.54 15.25
C CYS A 371 27.47 24.20 15.56
N LEU A 372 26.79 23.79 16.64
CA LEU A 372 25.55 24.45 17.08
C LEU A 372 25.80 25.85 17.68
N ALA A 373 26.96 26.07 18.30
CA ALA A 373 27.36 27.39 18.80
C ALA A 373 27.80 28.32 17.65
N GLU A 374 28.59 27.80 16.70
CA GLU A 374 29.03 28.51 15.49
C GLU A 374 27.84 29.03 14.66
N MET A 375 26.76 28.25 14.52
CA MET A 375 25.52 28.65 13.85
C MET A 375 24.63 29.63 14.66
N GLY A 376 25.07 30.13 15.81
CA GLY A 376 24.28 31.03 16.65
C GLY A 376 23.07 30.35 17.30
N ALA A 377 23.32 29.45 18.25
CA ALA A 377 22.32 28.58 18.89
C ALA A 377 20.97 29.28 19.23
N PRO A 378 19.90 29.07 18.46
CA PRO A 378 18.68 29.88 18.57
C PRO A 378 17.85 29.57 19.83
N GLY A 379 16.94 30.50 20.16
CA GLY A 379 16.02 30.42 21.29
C GLY A 379 15.17 29.14 21.32
N GLY A 380 14.71 28.76 22.52
CA GLY A 380 13.98 27.51 22.73
C GLY A 380 12.71 27.37 21.88
N GLY A 381 12.50 26.21 21.25
CA GLY A 381 11.30 25.96 20.45
C GLY A 381 11.50 24.94 19.33
N VAL A 382 10.82 25.18 18.20
CA VAL A 382 10.87 24.35 16.99
C VAL A 382 12.20 24.53 16.26
N VAL A 383 12.62 25.79 16.02
CA VAL A 383 13.86 26.14 15.28
C VAL A 383 15.11 25.55 15.94
N ARG A 384 15.22 25.59 17.28
CA ARG A 384 16.31 24.95 18.04
C ARG A 384 16.38 23.42 17.93
N ARG A 385 15.32 22.75 17.43
CA ARG A 385 15.37 21.32 17.11
C ARG A 385 15.96 21.09 15.72
N LEU A 386 15.59 21.89 14.71
CA LEU A 386 16.23 21.86 13.40
C LEU A 386 17.71 22.23 13.47
N ALA A 387 18.07 23.29 14.20
CA ALA A 387 19.46 23.71 14.39
C ALA A 387 20.35 22.58 14.96
N LYS A 388 19.80 21.74 15.85
CA LYS A 388 20.50 20.55 16.37
C LYS A 388 20.66 19.44 15.34
N SER A 389 19.66 19.20 14.50
CA SER A 389 19.77 18.23 13.40
C SER A 389 20.75 18.71 12.32
N LEU A 390 20.74 20.01 12.02
CA LEU A 390 21.72 20.64 11.12
C LEU A 390 23.14 20.62 11.70
N SER A 391 23.33 20.80 13.01
CA SER A 391 24.66 20.72 13.62
C SER A 391 25.25 19.31 13.61
N PHE A 392 24.39 18.27 13.64
CA PHE A 392 24.79 16.88 13.35
C PHE A 392 25.21 16.71 11.89
N GLY A 393 24.58 17.43 10.96
CA GLY A 393 24.99 17.48 9.56
C GLY A 393 26.36 18.12 9.34
N VAL A 394 26.57 19.32 9.89
CA VAL A 394 27.87 20.01 9.81
C VAL A 394 28.96 19.19 10.50
N ALA A 395 28.70 18.60 11.68
CA ALA A 395 29.65 17.70 12.34
C ALA A 395 29.96 16.43 11.52
N GLY A 396 28.96 15.86 10.84
CA GLY A 396 29.15 14.75 9.91
C GLY A 396 30.03 15.12 8.72
N ALA A 397 29.84 16.30 8.13
CA ALA A 397 30.68 16.81 7.04
C ALA A 397 32.11 17.13 7.50
N VAL A 398 32.28 17.76 8.68
CA VAL A 398 33.61 18.03 9.28
C VAL A 398 34.39 16.73 9.50
N MET A 399 33.74 15.72 10.10
CA MET A 399 34.39 14.41 10.32
C MET A 399 34.71 13.70 8.99
N LEU A 400 33.82 13.76 7.99
CA LEU A 400 34.08 13.15 6.68
C LEU A 400 35.22 13.86 5.92
N ALA A 401 35.28 15.20 6.02
CA ALA A 401 36.36 16.03 5.50
C ALA A 401 37.72 15.64 6.09
N GLU A 402 37.79 15.44 7.41
CA GLU A 402 39.00 15.00 8.12
C GLU A 402 39.39 13.57 7.72
N LEU A 403 38.43 12.64 7.65
CA LEU A 403 38.67 11.23 7.29
C LEU A 403 39.15 11.02 5.85
N ALA A 404 38.79 11.93 4.94
CA ALA A 404 39.13 11.91 3.51
C ALA A 404 40.25 12.88 3.11
N GLY A 405 40.66 13.82 3.98
CA GLY A 405 41.63 14.87 3.65
C GLY A 405 41.06 16.00 2.78
N VAL A 406 39.74 16.24 2.79
CA VAL A 406 39.04 17.21 1.93
C VAL A 406 38.40 18.33 2.77
N PRO A 407 39.19 19.29 3.31
CA PRO A 407 38.69 20.31 4.25
C PRO A 407 37.56 21.17 3.67
N ALA A 408 37.59 21.46 2.37
CA ALA A 408 36.56 22.26 1.70
C ALA A 408 35.13 21.70 1.86
N LEU A 409 34.96 20.40 2.08
CA LEU A 409 33.66 19.78 2.36
C LEU A 409 33.05 20.29 3.67
N ALA A 410 33.89 20.55 4.68
CA ALA A 410 33.46 21.11 5.97
C ALA A 410 32.99 22.56 5.81
N ASP A 411 33.75 23.38 5.08
CA ASP A 411 33.44 24.79 4.84
C ASP A 411 32.17 24.95 3.99
N ALA A 412 32.01 24.11 2.96
CA ALA A 412 30.80 24.04 2.15
C ALA A 412 29.56 23.68 2.98
N ALA A 413 29.65 22.68 3.86
CA ALA A 413 28.55 22.32 4.75
C ALA A 413 28.23 23.41 5.79
N ARG A 414 29.25 24.08 6.34
CA ARG A 414 29.10 25.24 7.23
C ARG A 414 28.34 26.37 6.53
N ALA A 415 28.73 26.72 5.31
CA ALA A 415 28.13 27.80 4.52
C ALA A 415 26.65 27.56 4.18
N ALA A 416 26.21 26.31 3.97
CA ALA A 416 24.82 25.99 3.69
C ALA A 416 23.91 25.96 4.92
N ALA A 417 24.45 25.64 6.10
CA ALA A 417 23.63 25.32 7.28
C ALA A 417 22.86 26.52 7.85
N GLY A 418 23.45 27.71 7.83
CA GLY A 418 22.81 28.96 8.25
C GLY A 418 21.60 29.32 7.38
N PRO A 419 21.77 29.55 6.06
CA PRO A 419 20.66 29.88 5.16
C PRO A 419 19.52 28.85 5.15
N ILE A 420 19.83 27.55 5.29
CA ILE A 420 18.80 26.50 5.39
C ILE A 420 18.07 26.53 6.75
N LEU A 421 18.76 26.86 7.84
CA LEU A 421 18.11 27.09 9.14
C LEU A 421 17.18 28.32 9.10
N GLU A 422 17.55 29.36 8.36
CA GLU A 422 16.72 30.56 8.14
C GLU A 422 15.51 30.24 7.25
N GLU A 423 15.68 29.57 6.10
CA GLU A 423 14.57 29.15 5.22
C GLU A 423 13.55 28.29 5.99
N LEU A 424 14.03 27.25 6.68
CA LEU A 424 13.18 26.36 7.46
C LEU A 424 12.58 27.05 8.70
N GLY A 425 13.32 27.97 9.33
CA GLY A 425 12.85 28.77 10.46
C GLY A 425 11.72 29.71 10.05
N ALA A 426 11.90 30.47 8.97
CA ALA A 426 10.89 31.34 8.40
C ALA A 426 9.65 30.55 7.97
N HIS A 427 9.81 29.43 7.26
CA HIS A 427 8.68 28.60 6.84
C HIS A 427 7.94 27.95 8.02
N LEU A 428 8.62 27.61 9.11
CA LEU A 428 7.97 27.17 10.35
C LEU A 428 7.24 28.30 11.08
N ILE A 429 7.73 29.53 11.04
CA ILE A 429 7.07 30.71 11.62
C ILE A 429 5.85 31.12 10.78
N GLU A 430 5.96 31.12 9.46
CA GLU A 430 4.86 31.37 8.50
C GLU A 430 3.70 30.40 8.74
N ARG A 431 4.01 29.11 8.92
CA ARG A 431 3.01 28.06 9.16
C ARG A 431 2.55 27.97 10.62
N GLY A 432 3.42 28.38 11.53
CA GLY A 432 3.28 28.36 12.99
C GLY A 432 3.07 29.74 13.58
N ALA A 433 2.37 30.63 12.87
CA ALA A 433 1.84 31.84 13.48
C ALA A 433 1.09 31.45 14.76
N ASP A 434 1.52 32.00 15.90
CA ASP A 434 1.13 31.60 17.26
C ASP A 434 -0.36 31.22 17.34
N PRO A 435 -0.77 30.05 17.89
CA PRO A 435 -2.17 29.69 18.04
C PRO A 435 -3.03 30.80 18.66
N GLY A 436 -2.46 31.63 19.55
CA GLY A 436 -3.05 32.86 20.05
C GLY A 436 -3.21 33.94 18.97
N ALA A 437 -2.13 34.33 18.29
CA ALA A 437 -2.15 35.26 17.16
C ALA A 437 -3.13 34.84 16.04
N ARG A 438 -3.18 33.55 15.68
CA ARG A 438 -4.16 32.99 14.74
C ARG A 438 -5.59 33.12 15.25
N LEU A 439 -5.82 32.98 16.56
CA LEU A 439 -7.15 33.17 17.15
C LEU A 439 -7.55 34.65 17.16
N LEU A 440 -6.64 35.58 17.43
CA LEU A 440 -6.89 37.03 17.30
C LEU A 440 -7.20 37.41 15.85
N ALA A 441 -6.36 36.99 14.89
CA ALA A 441 -6.59 37.25 13.47
C ALA A 441 -7.92 36.67 12.98
N ALA A 442 -8.32 35.47 13.45
CA ALA A 442 -9.62 34.89 13.15
C ALA A 442 -10.80 35.66 13.77
N VAL A 443 -10.63 36.25 14.96
CA VAL A 443 -11.63 37.14 15.57
C VAL A 443 -11.72 38.46 14.80
N ALA A 444 -10.60 39.05 14.37
CA ALA A 444 -10.58 40.25 13.52
C ALA A 444 -11.23 40.01 12.14
N ASP A 445 -10.85 38.94 11.43
CA ASP A 445 -11.47 38.51 10.16
C ASP A 445 -12.99 38.28 10.36
N ALA A 446 -13.41 37.71 11.49
CA ALA A 446 -14.83 37.48 11.81
C ALA A 446 -15.61 38.76 12.20
N MET A 447 -14.96 39.76 12.78
CA MET A 447 -15.53 41.09 13.03
C MET A 447 -15.72 41.86 11.72
N ALA A 448 -14.67 41.93 10.89
CA ALA A 448 -14.68 42.63 9.61
C ALA A 448 -15.68 42.02 8.61
N ALA A 449 -15.77 40.70 8.51
CA ALA A 449 -16.66 40.04 7.55
C ALA A 449 -18.15 40.09 7.96
N ARG A 450 -18.47 40.27 9.24
CA ARG A 450 -19.83 40.14 9.79
C ARG A 450 -20.14 41.16 10.89
N PRO A 451 -20.00 42.48 10.67
CA PRO A 451 -20.13 43.50 11.71
C PRO A 451 -21.50 43.48 12.44
N GLY A 452 -22.56 42.96 11.80
CA GLY A 452 -23.87 42.76 12.45
C GLY A 452 -23.89 41.71 13.58
N GLU A 453 -22.91 40.80 13.66
CA GLU A 453 -22.73 39.87 14.79
C GLU A 453 -22.02 40.53 15.99
N TRP A 454 -21.49 41.76 15.84
CA TRP A 454 -20.59 42.44 16.79
C TRP A 454 -21.03 43.88 17.11
N PRO A 455 -22.27 44.10 17.60
CA PRO A 455 -22.71 45.44 17.97
C PRO A 455 -21.86 46.01 19.12
N THR A 456 -21.59 47.32 19.06
CA THR A 456 -21.03 48.07 20.19
C THR A 456 -21.99 48.00 21.39
N ARG A 457 -21.49 48.21 22.62
CA ARG A 457 -22.33 48.17 23.84
C ARG A 457 -23.55 49.07 23.72
N HIS A 458 -23.34 50.35 23.40
CA HIS A 458 -24.41 51.33 23.21
C HIS A 458 -25.36 50.96 22.06
N GLY A 459 -24.85 50.42 20.96
CA GLY A 459 -25.67 49.95 19.83
C GLY A 459 -26.61 48.80 20.21
N TYR A 460 -26.10 47.82 20.96
CA TYR A 460 -26.89 46.69 21.46
C TYR A 460 -27.93 47.11 22.51
N GLU A 461 -27.59 48.06 23.37
CA GLU A 461 -28.51 48.62 24.37
C GLU A 461 -29.64 49.43 23.72
N ALA A 462 -29.32 50.26 22.71
CA ALA A 462 -30.32 50.95 21.91
C ALA A 462 -31.20 49.99 21.08
N MET A 463 -30.65 48.87 20.60
CA MET A 463 -31.41 47.82 19.93
C MET A 463 -32.46 47.18 20.86
N ILE A 464 -32.05 46.76 22.07
CA ILE A 464 -32.97 46.16 23.06
C ILE A 464 -34.00 47.17 23.55
N ALA A 465 -33.62 48.43 23.79
CA ALA A 465 -34.55 49.48 24.22
C ALA A 465 -35.66 49.81 23.19
N ASN A 466 -35.50 49.37 21.94
CA ASN A 466 -36.48 49.51 20.86
C ASN A 466 -37.12 48.16 20.44
N ASP A 467 -37.03 47.12 21.28
CA ASP A 467 -37.48 45.73 21.01
C ASP A 467 -36.91 45.10 19.72
N ARG A 468 -35.76 45.60 19.23
CA ARG A 468 -35.06 45.10 18.04
C ARG A 468 -33.95 44.12 18.42
N TYR A 469 -34.32 42.88 18.75
CA TYR A 469 -33.36 41.84 19.08
C TYR A 469 -32.56 41.39 17.84
N PRO A 470 -31.20 41.50 17.82
CA PRO A 470 -30.40 40.98 16.72
C PRO A 470 -30.48 39.44 16.65
N ARG A 471 -30.51 38.90 15.42
CA ARG A 471 -30.78 37.47 15.15
C ARG A 471 -29.67 36.54 15.64
N GLU A 472 -28.41 36.96 15.54
CA GLU A 472 -27.24 36.28 16.10
C GLU A 472 -26.28 37.34 16.65
N VAL A 473 -25.51 36.99 17.68
CA VAL A 473 -24.47 37.83 18.30
C VAL A 473 -23.28 36.93 18.58
N ALA A 474 -22.11 37.26 18.03
CA ALA A 474 -20.85 36.58 18.30
C ALA A 474 -20.11 37.18 19.50
N GLY A 475 -20.29 38.47 19.73
CA GLY A 475 -19.68 39.21 20.82
C GLY A 475 -20.11 40.66 20.84
N TRP A 476 -19.35 41.48 21.54
CA TRP A 476 -19.51 42.93 21.56
C TRP A 476 -18.18 43.59 21.26
N ASP A 477 -18.21 44.57 20.37
CA ASP A 477 -17.12 45.53 20.19
C ASP A 477 -17.09 46.48 21.39
N LEU A 478 -15.93 46.60 22.01
CA LEU A 478 -15.66 47.40 23.21
C LEU A 478 -14.58 48.47 22.94
N SER A 479 -14.12 48.62 21.70
CA SER A 479 -13.07 49.58 21.29
C SER A 479 -13.39 51.05 21.63
N SER A 480 -14.67 51.36 21.86
CA SER A 480 -15.20 52.68 22.23
C SER A 480 -15.72 52.76 23.67
N ASP A 481 -15.52 51.74 24.50
CA ASP A 481 -15.93 51.73 25.91
C ASP A 481 -14.78 52.21 26.84
N GLU A 482 -14.83 53.46 27.30
CA GLU A 482 -13.83 54.00 28.25
C GLU A 482 -13.71 53.14 29.53
N GLY A 483 -12.46 52.98 30.02
CA GLY A 483 -12.16 52.27 31.26
C GLY A 483 -12.24 50.73 31.18
N VAL A 484 -12.42 50.16 29.99
CA VAL A 484 -12.41 48.70 29.76
C VAL A 484 -11.06 48.26 29.21
N PRO A 485 -10.38 47.24 29.78
CA PRO A 485 -9.03 46.85 29.36
C PRO A 485 -8.99 46.01 28.07
N ALA A 486 -10.13 45.72 27.44
CA ALA A 486 -10.27 44.77 26.34
C ALA A 486 -11.03 45.39 25.17
N GLU A 487 -10.56 45.19 23.94
CA GLU A 487 -11.15 45.70 22.70
C GLU A 487 -12.41 44.93 22.28
N VAL A 488 -12.51 43.64 22.64
CA VAL A 488 -13.68 42.81 22.30
C VAL A 488 -14.06 41.86 23.44
N ALA A 489 -15.35 41.57 23.55
CA ALA A 489 -15.90 40.48 24.36
C ALA A 489 -16.51 39.38 23.46
N VAL A 490 -15.76 38.30 23.20
CA VAL A 490 -16.23 37.17 22.38
C VAL A 490 -17.02 36.16 23.22
N ILE A 491 -18.22 35.78 22.76
CA ILE A 491 -19.05 34.78 23.45
C ILE A 491 -18.40 33.39 23.31
N PRO A 492 -18.34 32.54 24.36
CA PRO A 492 -17.59 31.28 24.31
C PRO A 492 -18.06 30.25 23.29
N ALA A 493 -19.31 30.35 22.80
CA ALA A 493 -19.80 29.53 21.69
C ALA A 493 -19.26 30.06 20.34
N ALA A 494 -19.34 31.37 20.11
CA ALA A 494 -18.80 32.02 18.93
C ALA A 494 -17.28 31.88 18.83
N LEU A 495 -16.52 32.03 19.92
CA LEU A 495 -15.06 31.83 19.90
C LEU A 495 -14.68 30.40 19.47
N ARG A 496 -15.46 29.38 19.87
CA ARG A 496 -15.24 27.99 19.38
C ARG A 496 -15.63 27.83 17.91
N ARG A 497 -16.69 28.51 17.45
CA ARG A 497 -17.08 28.54 16.04
C ARG A 497 -15.97 29.18 15.19
N ILE A 498 -15.53 30.38 15.55
CA ILE A 498 -14.44 31.14 14.89
C ILE A 498 -13.12 30.35 14.90
N ALA A 499 -12.78 29.69 16.01
CA ALA A 499 -11.59 28.84 16.08
C ALA A 499 -11.67 27.62 15.13
N ALA A 500 -12.85 26.99 14.99
CA ALA A 500 -13.05 25.91 14.03
C ALA A 500 -13.05 26.42 12.57
N GLU A 501 -13.68 27.57 12.32
CA GLU A 501 -13.60 28.32 11.05
C GLU A 501 -12.10 28.53 10.66
N ALA A 502 -11.21 28.81 11.62
CA ALA A 502 -9.76 28.99 11.43
C ALA A 502 -8.86 27.73 11.54
N ASP A 503 -9.43 26.52 11.61
CA ASP A 503 -8.73 25.23 11.83
C ASP A 503 -7.82 25.20 13.09
N ILE A 504 -8.21 25.91 14.15
CA ILE A 504 -7.53 25.94 15.45
C ILE A 504 -8.09 24.81 16.31
N LYS A 505 -7.43 23.64 16.27
CA LYS A 505 -7.91 22.38 16.86
C LYS A 505 -7.94 22.36 18.39
N ASP A 506 -7.11 23.18 19.05
CA ASP A 506 -7.17 23.38 20.51
C ASP A 506 -7.16 24.88 20.87
N VAL A 507 -8.35 25.39 21.18
CA VAL A 507 -8.58 26.77 21.63
C VAL A 507 -7.93 27.05 23.00
N THR A 508 -7.66 26.00 23.80
CA THR A 508 -7.03 26.13 25.12
C THR A 508 -5.59 26.60 25.00
N ILE A 509 -4.83 26.03 24.05
CA ILE A 509 -3.44 26.41 23.78
C ILE A 509 -3.39 27.85 23.24
N ALA A 510 -4.32 28.23 22.36
CA ALA A 510 -4.45 29.61 21.89
C ALA A 510 -4.71 30.60 23.05
N LEU A 511 -5.69 30.31 23.90
CA LEU A 511 -6.01 31.14 25.09
C LEU A 511 -4.87 31.18 26.12
N GLN A 512 -4.06 30.13 26.23
CA GLN A 512 -2.86 30.13 27.06
C GLN A 512 -1.77 31.07 26.52
N ASN A 513 -1.51 31.06 25.21
CA ASN A 513 -0.56 31.98 24.58
C ASN A 513 -1.01 33.43 24.70
N LEU A 514 -2.29 33.73 24.43
CA LEU A 514 -2.83 35.08 24.64
C LEU A 514 -2.75 35.53 26.10
N LYS A 515 -2.98 34.64 27.06
CA LYS A 515 -2.79 34.96 28.49
C LYS A 515 -1.32 35.24 28.83
N ALA A 516 -0.38 34.45 28.31
CA ALA A 516 1.05 34.64 28.53
C ALA A 516 1.56 35.97 27.92
N ARG A 517 0.93 36.44 26.85
CA ARG A 517 1.19 37.72 26.18
C ARG A 517 0.44 38.92 26.76
N GLY A 518 -0.40 38.73 27.80
CA GLY A 518 -1.24 39.79 28.38
C GLY A 518 -2.47 40.20 27.52
N LEU A 519 -2.73 39.51 26.41
CA LEU A 519 -3.78 39.81 25.42
C LEU A 519 -5.14 39.13 25.73
N LEU A 520 -5.22 38.34 26.81
CA LEU A 520 -6.45 37.74 27.32
C LEU A 520 -6.69 38.20 28.77
N HIS A 521 -7.73 39.00 28.97
CA HIS A 521 -8.07 39.55 30.28
C HIS A 521 -8.93 38.59 31.09
N VAL A 522 -8.40 38.15 32.24
CA VAL A 522 -9.04 37.16 33.12
C VAL A 522 -9.38 37.79 34.46
N GLN A 523 -10.68 37.82 34.79
CA GLN A 523 -11.14 38.22 36.13
C GLN A 523 -10.95 37.06 37.12
N ALA A 524 -10.52 37.38 38.35
CA ALA A 524 -10.24 36.38 39.38
C ALA A 524 -11.52 35.68 39.88
N SER A 525 -11.73 34.43 39.48
CA SER A 525 -12.90 33.65 39.91
C SER A 525 -12.71 33.08 41.33
N GLY A 526 -13.54 33.55 42.26
CA GLY A 526 -13.51 33.15 43.67
C GLY A 526 -14.03 31.72 43.95
N LYS A 527 -13.32 30.69 43.48
CA LYS A 527 -13.38 29.30 44.02
C LYS A 527 -12.19 28.47 43.50
N LYS A 528 -11.53 27.74 44.41
CA LYS A 528 -10.29 26.98 44.14
C LYS A 528 -10.46 25.96 42.99
N GLY A 529 -9.48 25.86 42.11
CA GLY A 529 -9.22 24.65 41.29
C GLY A 529 -9.50 24.71 39.79
N ARG A 530 -10.08 25.79 39.22
CA ARG A 530 -10.23 25.94 37.76
C ARG A 530 -9.80 27.32 37.29
N VAL A 531 -8.76 27.36 36.45
CA VAL A 531 -8.35 28.55 35.70
C VAL A 531 -9.42 28.84 34.64
N GLY A 532 -10.26 29.84 34.88
CA GLY A 532 -11.21 30.33 33.89
C GLY A 532 -10.51 31.25 32.90
N TYR A 533 -10.62 30.99 31.60
CA TYR A 533 -10.13 31.87 30.53
C TYR A 533 -11.17 32.93 30.13
N GLN A 534 -12.02 33.37 31.06
CA GLN A 534 -13.25 34.14 30.80
C GLN A 534 -13.47 35.21 31.87
N GLY A 535 -14.05 36.34 31.46
CA GLY A 535 -14.52 37.41 32.34
C GLY A 535 -16.03 37.66 32.20
N MET A 536 -16.53 38.63 32.98
CA MET A 536 -17.88 39.17 32.88
C MET A 536 -17.85 40.54 32.20
N VAL A 537 -18.69 40.72 31.17
CA VAL A 537 -19.01 42.01 30.56
C VAL A 537 -20.45 42.41 30.92
N LYS A 538 -20.72 43.68 31.20
CA LYS A 538 -22.08 44.19 31.43
C LYS A 538 -22.61 44.81 30.15
N VAL A 539 -23.76 44.32 29.68
CA VAL A 539 -24.48 44.85 28.50
C VAL A 539 -25.98 44.72 28.74
N ALA A 540 -26.75 45.76 28.46
CA ALA A 540 -28.21 45.86 28.66
C ALA A 540 -28.62 45.46 30.10
N GLY A 541 -27.97 46.09 31.08
CA GLY A 541 -28.14 45.82 32.51
C GLY A 541 -27.69 44.42 32.98
N SER A 542 -27.33 43.51 32.05
CA SER A 542 -27.07 42.10 32.31
C SER A 542 -25.58 41.77 32.25
N ALA A 543 -25.08 41.01 33.22
CA ALA A 543 -23.71 40.50 33.18
C ALA A 543 -23.65 39.20 32.33
N LYS A 544 -22.86 39.21 31.24
CA LYS A 544 -22.65 38.09 30.31
C LYS A 544 -21.22 37.54 30.45
N ARG A 545 -21.02 36.24 30.23
CA ARG A 545 -19.69 35.60 30.23
C ARG A 545 -19.07 35.64 28.85
N ALA A 546 -17.86 36.18 28.75
CA ALA A 546 -17.11 36.34 27.50
C ALA A 546 -15.62 36.04 27.68
N HIS A 547 -14.92 35.86 26.56
CA HIS A 547 -13.47 35.96 26.47
C HIS A 547 -13.12 37.41 26.11
N LEU A 548 -12.33 38.08 26.95
CA LEU A 548 -12.00 39.49 26.83
C LEU A 548 -10.61 39.61 26.19
N LEU A 549 -10.52 40.14 24.97
CA LEU A 549 -9.31 40.12 24.15
C LEU A 549 -8.83 41.54 23.78
N SER A 550 -7.53 41.67 23.55
CA SER A 550 -6.85 42.87 23.06
C SER A 550 -5.84 42.54 21.96
N GLY A 551 -5.39 43.55 21.20
CA GLY A 551 -4.43 43.42 20.11
C GLY A 551 -5.09 42.98 18.79
N LEU A 552 -6.30 43.47 18.50
CA LEU A 552 -6.98 43.29 17.21
C LEU A 552 -6.59 44.36 16.19
N VAL A 553 -6.27 45.56 16.67
CA VAL A 553 -5.76 46.67 15.85
C VAL A 553 -4.23 46.59 15.79
N PRO A 554 -3.59 46.59 14.60
CA PRO A 554 -2.17 46.88 14.50
C PRO A 554 -1.95 48.32 14.98
N VAL A 555 -1.10 48.52 15.99
CA VAL A 555 -0.66 49.86 16.37
C VAL A 555 -0.05 50.50 15.12
N GLU A 556 -0.64 51.61 14.66
CA GLU A 556 -0.01 52.42 13.62
C GLU A 556 1.33 52.89 14.17
N VAL A 557 2.42 52.47 13.52
CA VAL A 557 3.74 52.99 13.82
C VAL A 557 3.77 54.38 13.22
N ASP A 558 3.48 55.38 14.03
CA ASP A 558 3.71 56.79 13.69
C ASP A 558 5.10 56.91 13.07
N GLU A 559 5.19 57.57 11.91
CA GLU A 559 6.49 57.91 11.34
C GLU A 559 7.26 58.75 12.37
N PRO A 560 8.55 58.46 12.64
CA PRO A 560 9.26 59.04 13.77
C PRO A 560 9.46 60.54 13.55
N ASP A 561 8.56 61.35 14.13
CA ASP A 561 8.59 62.79 14.01
C ASP A 561 9.90 63.34 14.59
N THR A 562 10.49 64.29 13.88
CA THR A 562 11.90 64.63 14.06
C THR A 562 12.06 65.69 15.16
N GLN A 563 12.27 65.25 16.40
CA GLN A 563 12.69 66.17 17.47
C GLN A 563 13.63 65.55 18.52
N GLU A 564 14.86 66.09 18.48
CA GLU A 564 15.77 66.44 19.58
C GLU A 564 15.99 65.47 20.76
N ILE A 565 17.25 65.05 20.89
CA ILE A 565 17.80 64.30 22.03
C ILE A 565 18.00 65.26 23.22
N PRO A 566 17.34 65.06 24.37
CA PRO A 566 17.74 65.71 25.62
C PRO A 566 19.06 65.09 26.10
N GLN A 567 20.08 65.92 26.29
CA GLN A 567 21.34 65.49 26.87
C GLN A 567 21.18 65.21 28.37
N GLU A 568 21.79 64.13 28.88
CA GLU A 568 22.32 64.14 30.24
C GLU A 568 23.63 63.35 30.35
N GLN A 569 24.38 63.60 31.43
CA GLN A 569 25.84 63.46 31.49
C GLN A 569 26.32 62.40 32.53
N PRO A 570 27.63 62.10 32.61
CA PRO A 570 28.08 60.72 32.85
C PRO A 570 28.51 60.40 34.30
N ALA A 571 28.60 59.10 34.59
CA ALA A 571 29.50 58.57 35.61
C ALA A 571 30.06 57.18 35.23
N GLN A 572 31.40 57.11 35.14
CA GLN A 572 32.31 56.07 35.69
C GLN A 572 31.87 54.58 35.62
N GLY A 573 32.69 53.64 35.10
CA GLY A 573 34.04 53.71 34.55
C GLY A 573 34.81 52.38 34.73
N SER A 574 35.98 52.25 34.09
CA SER A 574 36.89 51.08 34.14
C SER A 574 36.40 49.82 33.38
N THR A 575 37.19 49.07 32.61
CA THR A 575 38.50 49.26 31.91
C THR A 575 38.68 48.04 30.99
N GLY A 576 39.16 48.18 29.75
CA GLY A 576 39.42 47.03 28.87
C GLY A 576 39.68 47.41 27.41
N GLU A 577 40.91 47.82 27.11
CA GLU A 577 41.38 48.20 25.76
C GLU A 577 41.54 47.01 24.78
N PRO A 578 41.76 47.26 23.47
CA PRO A 578 41.09 46.52 22.40
C PRO A 578 42.07 45.72 21.50
N VAL A 579 41.63 45.36 20.28
CA VAL A 579 42.34 45.56 18.97
C VAL A 579 41.62 44.77 17.84
N GLN A 580 41.59 45.30 16.61
CA GLN A 580 41.11 44.62 15.38
C GLN A 580 42.32 44.15 14.50
N PRO A 581 42.20 43.68 13.23
CA PRO A 581 43.19 42.76 12.67
C PRO A 581 44.38 43.45 11.99
N THR A 582 45.44 42.66 11.78
CA THR A 582 46.46 42.89 10.75
C THR A 582 46.81 41.57 10.07
N LEU A 583 46.71 41.54 8.75
CA LEU A 583 47.30 40.51 7.87
C LEU A 583 48.05 41.27 6.76
N GLU A 584 49.37 41.17 6.76
CA GLU A 584 50.24 41.73 5.73
C GLU A 584 50.59 40.70 4.64
N LEU A 585 51.32 41.14 3.62
CA LEU A 585 51.61 40.43 2.37
C LEU A 585 52.86 39.51 2.48
N VAL A 586 53.32 39.04 1.29
CA VAL A 586 54.56 38.29 0.97
C VAL A 586 54.41 36.77 1.16
N ALA A 587 54.41 35.88 0.15
CA ALA A 587 54.87 35.80 -1.26
C ALA A 587 56.22 35.07 -1.47
N GLU A 588 56.31 34.32 -2.59
CA GLU A 588 57.46 33.56 -3.12
C GLU A 588 57.95 32.37 -2.23
N ALA A 589 58.56 31.27 -2.72
CA ALA A 589 59.06 30.90 -4.07
C ALA A 589 59.01 29.36 -4.31
N ALA A 590 59.24 28.92 -5.56
CA ALA A 590 59.67 27.55 -5.92
C ALA A 590 61.25 27.46 -5.86
N PRO A 591 61.99 26.37 -6.23
CA PRO A 591 61.73 25.42 -7.34
C PRO A 591 62.26 23.96 -7.19
N SER A 592 62.10 23.17 -8.27
CA SER A 592 62.97 22.06 -8.74
C SER A 592 63.08 20.73 -7.96
N ALA A 593 63.39 19.58 -8.58
CA ALA A 593 63.27 19.12 -9.99
C ALA A 593 63.65 17.61 -10.10
N LEU A 594 63.49 17.07 -11.32
CA LEU A 594 64.16 15.89 -11.92
C LEU A 594 63.54 14.48 -11.73
N GLU A 595 63.24 13.88 -12.89
CA GLU A 595 62.92 12.49 -13.24
C GLU A 595 64.28 11.74 -13.57
N PRO A 596 64.42 10.65 -14.38
CA PRO A 596 63.48 9.94 -15.28
C PRO A 596 63.68 8.39 -15.45
N GLU A 597 63.06 7.86 -16.53
CA GLU A 597 63.43 6.66 -17.34
C GLU A 597 63.13 5.23 -16.79
N ALA A 598 62.72 4.23 -17.58
CA ALA A 598 62.23 4.20 -18.99
C ALA A 598 61.48 2.87 -19.33
N GLU A 599 61.03 2.81 -20.60
CA GLU A 599 60.31 1.80 -21.41
C GLU A 599 61.02 0.40 -21.51
N GLU A 600 60.60 -0.65 -22.26
CA GLU A 600 59.82 -0.77 -23.52
C GLU A 600 59.16 -2.21 -23.71
N PRO A 601 59.00 -2.89 -24.89
CA PRO A 601 57.69 -3.21 -25.51
C PRO A 601 57.29 -4.71 -25.68
N ALA A 602 56.14 -4.95 -26.35
CA ALA A 602 55.71 -6.23 -26.95
C ALA A 602 56.34 -6.46 -28.37
N PRO A 603 56.21 -7.62 -29.08
CA PRO A 603 54.94 -8.04 -29.75
C PRO A 603 54.74 -9.56 -30.11
N HIS A 604 53.61 -9.86 -30.79
CA HIS A 604 53.27 -11.00 -31.69
C HIS A 604 52.97 -12.43 -31.16
N GLY A 605 51.94 -13.09 -31.74
CA GLY A 605 51.77 -14.57 -31.75
C GLY A 605 50.33 -15.14 -31.86
N GLN A 606 49.89 -15.51 -33.07
CA GLN A 606 48.82 -16.51 -33.36
C GLN A 606 49.47 -17.71 -34.11
N PRO A 607 48.86 -18.92 -34.30
CA PRO A 607 47.42 -19.24 -34.31
C PRO A 607 46.99 -20.60 -33.65
N GLU A 608 45.70 -20.95 -33.82
CA GLU A 608 45.05 -22.29 -33.71
C GLU A 608 45.59 -23.33 -34.75
N PRO A 609 45.27 -24.67 -34.74
CA PRO A 609 43.96 -25.30 -34.44
C PRO A 609 43.94 -26.74 -33.82
N GLY A 610 42.75 -27.38 -33.66
CA GLY A 610 42.62 -28.85 -33.53
C GLY A 610 41.27 -29.48 -33.10
N MET A 611 40.61 -30.21 -34.02
CA MET A 611 39.55 -31.25 -33.83
C MET A 611 40.03 -32.56 -34.52
N PRO A 612 39.40 -33.78 -34.44
CA PRO A 612 37.99 -34.16 -34.14
C PRO A 612 37.89 -35.25 -33.02
N THR A 613 37.03 -36.30 -32.92
CA THR A 613 36.12 -37.07 -33.83
C THR A 613 35.03 -37.86 -33.06
N ASP A 614 34.14 -38.55 -33.79
CA ASP A 614 32.95 -39.32 -33.37
C ASP A 614 33.16 -40.59 -32.51
N MET A 615 32.06 -41.06 -31.90
CA MET A 615 31.56 -42.45 -32.07
C MET A 615 30.04 -42.56 -31.76
N ALA A 616 29.32 -43.44 -32.47
CA ALA A 616 27.88 -43.71 -32.27
C ALA A 616 27.54 -45.21 -32.53
N VAL A 617 26.55 -45.77 -31.81
CA VAL A 617 26.05 -47.16 -31.98
C VAL A 617 24.52 -47.24 -31.70
N GLU A 618 23.86 -48.24 -32.28
CA GLU A 618 22.42 -48.41 -32.52
C GLU A 618 21.56 -48.97 -31.36
N MET A 619 20.23 -48.91 -31.53
CA MET A 619 19.25 -49.87 -30.95
C MET A 619 18.93 -50.98 -31.97
N PRO A 620 18.50 -52.19 -31.57
CA PRO A 620 17.10 -52.60 -31.84
C PRO A 620 16.47 -53.49 -30.71
N PRO A 621 15.54 -54.46 -30.91
CA PRO A 621 14.14 -54.32 -30.42
C PRO A 621 13.62 -55.55 -29.60
N PRO A 622 12.30 -55.67 -29.26
CA PRO A 622 11.83 -56.59 -28.21
C PRO A 622 11.11 -57.86 -28.68
N PRO A 623 10.91 -58.82 -27.75
CA PRO A 623 9.66 -59.58 -27.57
C PRO A 623 8.99 -59.22 -26.22
N GLY A 624 7.72 -59.53 -25.96
CA GLY A 624 6.73 -60.26 -26.73
C GLY A 624 5.44 -60.42 -25.90
N SER A 625 4.32 -60.74 -26.56
CA SER A 625 2.99 -60.95 -25.97
C SER A 625 2.91 -62.28 -25.17
N THR A 626 1.80 -62.72 -24.56
CA THR A 626 0.36 -62.60 -24.86
C THR A 626 -0.47 -63.15 -23.68
N ALA A 627 -1.80 -62.87 -23.65
CA ALA A 627 -2.84 -63.69 -23.01
C ALA A 627 -2.81 -63.80 -21.46
N GLU A 628 -3.89 -64.09 -20.69
CA GLU A 628 -5.36 -64.03 -20.82
C GLU A 628 -5.92 -63.97 -19.34
N GLU A 629 -7.20 -64.03 -18.95
CA GLU A 629 -8.48 -64.33 -19.61
C GLU A 629 -9.66 -63.58 -18.93
N PHE A 630 -10.80 -63.51 -19.62
CA PHE A 630 -12.23 -63.65 -19.20
C PHE A 630 -12.72 -63.25 -17.77
N THR A 631 -13.95 -62.75 -17.55
CA THR A 631 -15.10 -62.42 -18.43
C THR A 631 -16.02 -61.36 -17.79
N ALA A 632 -16.90 -60.75 -18.58
CA ALA A 632 -17.96 -59.85 -18.12
C ALA A 632 -19.38 -60.43 -18.34
N VAL A 633 -20.37 -59.90 -17.63
CA VAL A 633 -21.81 -59.97 -17.97
C VAL A 633 -22.37 -58.55 -17.75
N ASN A 634 -22.72 -57.77 -18.78
CA ASN A 634 -23.93 -57.79 -19.64
C ASN A 634 -25.23 -57.36 -18.92
N THR A 635 -26.23 -56.72 -19.57
CA THR A 635 -26.49 -56.70 -21.03
C THR A 635 -27.03 -55.38 -21.60
N ALA A 636 -26.69 -55.19 -22.89
CA ALA A 636 -27.24 -54.38 -24.00
C ALA A 636 -28.81 -54.32 -24.10
N PRO A 637 -29.48 -53.69 -25.13
CA PRO A 637 -29.03 -53.34 -26.49
C PRO A 637 -29.51 -51.95 -27.00
N ARG A 638 -29.51 -51.53 -28.30
CA ARG A 638 -29.23 -52.16 -29.62
C ARG A 638 -28.75 -51.12 -30.67
N ALA A 639 -28.26 -51.59 -31.82
CA ALA A 639 -27.87 -50.81 -33.02
C ALA A 639 -29.10 -50.38 -33.89
N ALA A 640 -29.03 -49.72 -35.06
CA ALA A 640 -27.92 -49.57 -36.03
C ALA A 640 -28.10 -48.41 -37.06
N ASP A 641 -27.08 -48.29 -37.94
CA ASP A 641 -27.13 -47.89 -39.36
C ASP A 641 -27.02 -46.41 -39.81
N THR A 642 -26.94 -46.22 -41.14
CA THR A 642 -26.10 -45.24 -41.84
C THR A 642 -26.81 -44.40 -42.93
N SER A 643 -26.04 -43.54 -43.64
CA SER A 643 -26.39 -42.75 -44.83
C SER A 643 -26.98 -41.34 -44.61
N ALA A 644 -27.00 -40.53 -45.68
CA ALA A 644 -27.04 -39.07 -45.63
C ALA A 644 -28.27 -38.43 -46.30
N ALA A 645 -28.67 -37.25 -45.82
CA ALA A 645 -29.58 -36.33 -46.51
C ALA A 645 -29.34 -34.86 -46.06
N VAL A 646 -29.66 -33.90 -46.94
CA VAL A 646 -29.52 -32.45 -46.72
C VAL A 646 -30.73 -31.90 -45.93
N PRO A 647 -30.56 -30.92 -45.02
CA PRO A 647 -31.68 -30.34 -44.27
C PRO A 647 -32.62 -29.50 -45.14
N ALA A 648 -33.93 -29.61 -44.87
CA ALA A 648 -34.97 -28.75 -45.43
C ALA A 648 -35.52 -27.78 -44.38
N SER A 649 -35.78 -26.53 -44.78
CA SER A 649 -36.19 -25.44 -43.88
C SER A 649 -37.61 -25.61 -43.31
N LYS A 650 -37.78 -25.31 -42.02
CA LYS A 650 -39.01 -24.74 -41.44
C LYS A 650 -38.69 -23.75 -40.33
N ALA A 651 -39.35 -22.60 -40.38
CA ALA A 651 -39.55 -21.66 -39.28
C ALA A 651 -41.06 -21.61 -38.93
N PRO A 652 -41.49 -20.81 -37.94
CA PRO A 652 -40.86 -20.46 -36.67
C PRO A 652 -41.58 -21.16 -35.49
N VAL A 653 -41.07 -21.01 -34.25
CA VAL A 653 -41.72 -21.57 -33.04
C VAL A 653 -42.71 -20.56 -32.44
N SER A 654 -43.87 -21.05 -32.04
CA SER A 654 -44.95 -20.28 -31.41
C SER A 654 -44.69 -19.91 -29.95
N GLU A 655 -45.24 -18.79 -29.50
CA GLU A 655 -45.22 -18.35 -28.10
C GLU A 655 -45.98 -19.32 -27.17
N MET A 656 -45.43 -19.54 -25.96
CA MET A 656 -46.09 -19.89 -24.67
C MET A 656 -44.97 -20.30 -23.68
N ASN A 657 -44.96 -19.96 -22.39
CA ASN A 657 -45.83 -19.09 -21.58
C ASN A 657 -44.98 -18.37 -20.52
N ALA A 658 -45.33 -17.15 -20.16
CA ALA A 658 -44.75 -16.43 -19.02
C ALA A 658 -45.82 -16.14 -17.95
N SER A 659 -45.52 -16.52 -16.70
CA SER A 659 -46.20 -16.03 -15.48
C SER A 659 -45.14 -15.97 -14.38
N ASN A 660 -44.45 -14.83 -14.24
CA ASN A 660 -44.86 -13.60 -13.54
C ASN A 660 -44.86 -13.76 -12.01
N ASP A 661 -43.95 -13.03 -11.36
CA ASP A 661 -44.24 -12.33 -10.09
C ASP A 661 -43.30 -11.13 -9.87
N ASP A 662 -43.03 -10.39 -10.96
CA ASP A 662 -42.57 -8.99 -10.97
C ASP A 662 -43.13 -8.44 -12.30
N PRO A 663 -43.98 -7.38 -12.32
CA PRO A 663 -44.65 -6.97 -13.55
C PRO A 663 -43.65 -6.42 -14.56
N PRO A 664 -43.73 -6.78 -15.86
CA PRO A 664 -42.97 -6.08 -16.89
C PRO A 664 -43.36 -4.60 -16.86
N ALA A 665 -42.36 -3.72 -17.00
CA ALA A 665 -42.60 -2.28 -16.97
C ALA A 665 -43.62 -1.91 -18.07
N PRO A 666 -44.63 -1.05 -17.77
CA PRO A 666 -45.63 -0.70 -18.75
C PRO A 666 -44.98 -0.01 -19.96
N ALA A 667 -45.37 -0.44 -21.16
CA ALA A 667 -44.90 0.15 -22.41
C ALA A 667 -45.18 1.65 -22.42
N GLY A 668 -44.18 2.45 -22.84
CA GLY A 668 -44.24 3.91 -22.81
C GLY A 668 -43.63 4.58 -21.56
N ARG A 669 -43.12 3.83 -20.57
CA ARG A 669 -42.38 4.47 -19.45
C ARG A 669 -40.91 4.71 -19.80
N VAL A 670 -40.52 5.99 -19.89
CA VAL A 670 -39.13 6.44 -20.12
C VAL A 670 -38.18 5.83 -19.08
N LEU A 671 -37.12 5.18 -19.56
CA LEU A 671 -36.19 4.40 -18.73
C LEU A 671 -35.04 5.24 -18.17
N ALA A 672 -34.53 6.18 -18.94
CA ALA A 672 -33.59 7.21 -18.52
C ALA A 672 -33.83 8.44 -19.39
N LEU A 673 -33.33 9.58 -18.92
CA LEU A 673 -33.36 10.85 -19.65
C LEU A 673 -31.92 11.38 -19.79
N ALA A 674 -31.76 12.36 -20.66
CA ALA A 674 -30.73 13.37 -20.48
C ALA A 674 -31.32 14.77 -20.64
N ALA A 675 -30.55 15.80 -20.29
CA ALA A 675 -30.92 17.19 -20.57
C ALA A 675 -29.69 18.08 -20.82
N ASP A 676 -29.90 19.12 -21.62
CA ASP A 676 -28.95 20.20 -21.87
C ASP A 676 -29.69 21.55 -21.91
N ALA A 677 -29.17 22.55 -22.62
CA ALA A 677 -29.79 23.87 -22.72
C ALA A 677 -31.02 23.90 -23.66
N ASP A 678 -31.15 22.93 -24.58
CA ASP A 678 -32.17 22.89 -25.63
C ASP A 678 -33.36 21.96 -25.27
N GLY A 679 -33.22 21.10 -24.25
CA GLY A 679 -34.37 20.41 -23.66
C GLY A 679 -34.06 19.10 -22.91
N LEU A 680 -35.07 18.24 -22.83
CA LEU A 680 -35.05 16.93 -22.16
C LEU A 680 -35.18 15.81 -23.20
N TYR A 681 -34.19 14.93 -23.25
CA TYR A 681 -34.03 13.92 -24.30
C TYR A 681 -34.39 12.53 -23.79
N THR A 682 -35.28 11.84 -24.50
CA THR A 682 -35.55 10.40 -24.31
C THR A 682 -34.49 9.55 -25.02
N CYS A 683 -34.53 8.22 -24.82
CA CYS A 683 -33.63 7.29 -25.53
C CYS A 683 -33.91 7.15 -27.02
N ASP A 684 -35.06 7.65 -27.50
CA ASP A 684 -35.51 7.51 -28.88
C ASP A 684 -35.23 8.80 -29.70
N GLY A 685 -34.49 9.76 -29.12
CA GLY A 685 -34.12 11.04 -29.74
C GLY A 685 -35.18 12.14 -29.65
N GLU A 686 -36.31 11.86 -29.01
CA GLU A 686 -37.38 12.85 -28.79
C GLU A 686 -36.92 13.90 -27.76
N ASN A 687 -36.91 15.19 -28.16
CA ASN A 687 -36.73 16.33 -27.25
C ASN A 687 -38.11 16.80 -26.76
N LEU A 688 -38.34 16.62 -25.45
CA LEU A 688 -39.47 17.15 -24.71
C LEU A 688 -39.23 18.65 -24.43
N THR A 689 -39.46 19.46 -25.46
CA THR A 689 -39.07 20.88 -25.49
C THR A 689 -39.69 21.74 -24.38
N ALA A 690 -39.05 22.87 -24.08
CA ALA A 690 -39.33 23.75 -22.94
C ALA A 690 -40.73 24.41 -22.89
N VAL A 691 -41.66 24.08 -23.78
CA VAL A 691 -43.05 24.56 -23.71
C VAL A 691 -43.90 23.71 -22.75
N GLU A 692 -43.70 22.39 -22.72
CA GLU A 692 -44.35 21.50 -21.74
C GLU A 692 -43.49 21.31 -20.48
N ALA A 693 -42.16 21.35 -20.63
CA ALA A 693 -41.21 21.23 -19.52
C ALA A 693 -40.86 22.57 -18.84
N GLY A 694 -41.48 23.69 -19.21
CA GLY A 694 -41.05 25.06 -18.85
C GLY A 694 -40.60 25.27 -17.41
N PRO A 695 -41.43 24.98 -16.38
CA PRO A 695 -41.06 25.19 -14.98
C PRO A 695 -39.89 24.33 -14.49
N ALA A 696 -39.56 23.23 -15.18
CA ALA A 696 -38.49 22.31 -14.76
C ALA A 696 -37.10 22.95 -14.84
N PHE A 697 -36.92 23.98 -15.66
CA PHE A 697 -35.63 24.66 -15.86
C PHE A 697 -35.44 25.89 -14.95
N ASP A 698 -36.48 26.31 -14.21
CA ASP A 698 -36.42 27.49 -13.33
C ASP A 698 -35.51 27.26 -12.10
N SER A 699 -35.43 26.03 -11.59
CA SER A 699 -34.70 25.70 -10.37
C SER A 699 -34.37 24.21 -10.25
N TRP A 700 -33.33 23.87 -9.49
CA TRP A 700 -32.94 22.47 -9.30
C TRP A 700 -34.02 21.57 -8.67
N PRO A 701 -34.86 22.04 -7.71
CA PRO A 701 -35.99 21.25 -7.24
C PRO A 701 -37.02 20.96 -8.32
N ALA A 702 -37.39 21.95 -9.14
CA ALA A 702 -38.39 21.77 -10.19
C ALA A 702 -37.90 20.77 -11.26
N PHE A 703 -36.61 20.82 -11.59
CA PHE A 703 -35.94 19.81 -12.42
C PHE A 703 -36.05 18.40 -11.83
N LEU A 704 -35.76 18.26 -10.52
CA LEU A 704 -35.85 16.96 -9.84
C LEU A 704 -37.28 16.42 -9.74
N GLU A 705 -38.31 17.26 -9.51
CA GLU A 705 -39.71 16.79 -9.55
C GLU A 705 -40.09 16.33 -10.96
N ALA A 706 -39.88 17.17 -11.99
CA ALA A 706 -40.28 16.85 -13.37
C ALA A 706 -39.63 15.55 -13.88
N VAL A 707 -38.34 15.35 -13.60
CA VAL A 707 -37.63 14.11 -13.91
C VAL A 707 -38.17 12.93 -13.09
N ALA A 708 -38.51 13.14 -11.82
CA ALA A 708 -39.09 12.09 -10.97
C ALA A 708 -40.51 11.69 -11.39
N ASP A 709 -41.32 12.61 -11.90
CA ASP A 709 -42.65 12.29 -12.43
C ASP A 709 -42.54 11.44 -13.70
N LEU A 710 -41.64 11.82 -14.63
CA LEU A 710 -41.37 11.08 -15.86
C LEU A 710 -40.80 9.66 -15.59
N ILE A 711 -39.63 9.55 -14.93
CA ILE A 711 -38.92 8.25 -14.80
C ILE A 711 -39.10 7.55 -13.44
N GLY A 712 -39.71 8.21 -12.45
CA GLY A 712 -39.86 7.69 -11.09
C GLY A 712 -38.53 7.70 -10.33
N SER A 713 -37.96 6.52 -10.16
CA SER A 713 -36.57 6.35 -9.72
C SER A 713 -35.74 5.82 -10.87
N GLY A 714 -34.54 6.38 -11.10
CA GLY A 714 -33.74 6.11 -12.30
C GLY A 714 -32.42 6.87 -12.32
N SER A 715 -31.85 7.00 -13.52
CA SER A 715 -30.68 7.85 -13.79
C SER A 715 -31.01 8.88 -14.87
N ILE A 716 -30.38 10.03 -14.80
CA ILE A 716 -30.42 11.10 -15.80
C ILE A 716 -29.00 11.62 -16.04
N ALA A 717 -28.66 11.92 -17.30
CA ALA A 717 -27.44 12.63 -17.64
C ALA A 717 -27.72 14.13 -17.87
N ILE A 718 -26.83 15.02 -17.47
CA ILE A 718 -26.96 16.46 -17.76
C ILE A 718 -25.62 17.03 -18.22
N THR A 719 -25.64 18.00 -19.12
CA THR A 719 -24.43 18.79 -19.44
C THR A 719 -24.07 19.71 -18.27
N ALA A 720 -22.78 20.04 -18.14
CA ALA A 720 -22.30 20.94 -17.10
C ALA A 720 -22.90 22.34 -17.27
N GLN A 721 -23.11 22.81 -18.51
CA GLN A 721 -23.78 24.08 -18.80
C GLN A 721 -25.18 24.15 -18.15
N LEU A 722 -26.02 23.12 -18.36
CA LEU A 722 -27.33 23.04 -17.70
C LEU A 722 -27.19 22.92 -16.18
N ALA A 723 -26.30 22.04 -15.71
CA ALA A 723 -26.10 21.79 -14.28
C ALA A 723 -25.74 23.08 -13.53
N ILE A 724 -24.81 23.88 -14.08
CA ILE A 724 -24.36 25.15 -13.51
C ILE A 724 -25.51 26.17 -13.49
N GLY A 725 -26.28 26.28 -14.57
CA GLY A 725 -27.48 27.14 -14.61
C GLY A 725 -28.50 26.81 -13.51
N LEU A 726 -28.75 25.51 -13.30
CA LEU A 726 -29.61 25.00 -12.23
C LEU A 726 -28.97 25.09 -10.83
N GLY A 727 -27.68 25.39 -10.70
CA GLY A 727 -27.03 25.70 -9.43
C GLY A 727 -26.05 24.65 -8.89
N TYR A 728 -25.54 23.76 -9.75
CA TYR A 728 -24.31 22.99 -9.45
C TYR A 728 -23.08 23.93 -9.47
N PRO A 729 -21.97 23.55 -8.81
CA PRO A 729 -20.68 24.21 -9.01
C PRO A 729 -20.14 23.96 -10.44
N GLU A 730 -19.12 24.69 -10.86
CA GLU A 730 -18.46 24.52 -12.17
C GLU A 730 -17.68 23.20 -12.32
N ALA A 731 -17.25 22.61 -11.19
CA ALA A 731 -16.49 21.37 -11.13
C ALA A 731 -16.92 20.50 -9.93
N PRO A 732 -16.65 19.17 -9.94
CA PRO A 732 -17.01 18.27 -8.85
C PRO A 732 -16.55 18.75 -7.46
N SER A 733 -17.50 18.79 -6.51
CA SER A 733 -17.28 19.27 -5.15
C SER A 733 -17.65 18.22 -4.10
N VAL A 734 -16.72 17.90 -3.21
CA VAL A 734 -16.94 17.01 -2.04
C VAL A 734 -17.70 17.73 -0.91
N ALA A 735 -18.66 18.57 -1.28
CA ALA A 735 -19.38 19.50 -0.41
C ALA A 735 -20.60 18.82 0.24
N THR A 736 -20.36 18.06 1.30
CA THR A 736 -21.41 17.76 2.29
C THR A 736 -21.70 19.02 3.12
N PRO A 737 -22.95 19.26 3.57
CA PRO A 737 -23.19 20.18 4.67
C PRO A 737 -22.32 19.79 5.88
N GLY A 738 -21.36 20.66 6.25
CA GLY A 738 -20.37 20.39 7.30
C GLY A 738 -19.10 19.62 6.87
N SER A 739 -18.77 19.55 5.57
CA SER A 739 -17.53 18.92 5.07
C SER A 739 -16.66 19.92 4.30
N ARG A 740 -15.38 20.04 4.66
CA ARG A 740 -14.40 20.87 3.94
C ARG A 740 -13.86 20.15 2.70
N THR A 741 -14.11 20.75 1.54
CA THR A 741 -13.54 20.35 0.26
C THR A 741 -12.05 20.65 0.19
N ARG A 742 -11.31 19.83 -0.56
CA ARG A 742 -9.89 20.06 -0.92
C ARG A 742 -9.68 19.69 -2.37
N VAL A 743 -9.38 20.68 -3.21
CA VAL A 743 -9.07 20.48 -4.64
C VAL A 743 -7.57 20.15 -4.79
N PRO A 744 -7.17 19.15 -5.60
CA PRO A 744 -5.75 18.90 -5.90
C PRO A 744 -5.13 19.94 -6.84
N GLY A 745 -3.80 20.08 -6.82
CA GLY A 745 -3.03 20.56 -7.97
C GLY A 745 -2.84 22.06 -8.18
N THR A 746 -3.38 22.97 -7.35
CA THR A 746 -3.18 24.43 -7.52
C THR A 746 -2.65 25.14 -6.27
N ARG A 747 -1.86 26.21 -6.50
CA ARG A 747 -1.20 27.02 -5.45
C ARG A 747 -2.23 27.60 -4.46
N ARG A 748 -1.93 27.54 -3.16
CA ARG A 748 -2.74 28.15 -2.09
C ARG A 748 -2.80 29.69 -2.23
N LYS A 749 -3.88 30.20 -2.82
CA LYS A 749 -4.55 31.40 -2.28
C LYS A 749 -5.43 30.98 -1.08
N LYS A 750 -5.86 31.92 -0.23
CA LYS A 750 -6.84 31.66 0.86
C LYS A 750 -8.09 30.98 0.25
N SER A 751 -8.28 29.69 0.49
CA SER A 751 -9.50 28.98 0.10
C SER A 751 -10.61 29.35 1.09
N ALA A 752 -11.53 30.22 0.66
CA ALA A 752 -12.78 30.45 1.37
C ALA A 752 -13.52 29.11 1.58
N GLU A 753 -14.34 29.04 2.63
CA GLU A 753 -15.24 27.89 2.81
C GLU A 753 -16.24 27.89 1.65
N ALA A 754 -16.13 26.90 0.76
CA ALA A 754 -16.87 26.90 -0.49
C ALA A 754 -18.38 26.94 -0.19
N PRO A 755 -19.13 27.93 -0.73
CA PRO A 755 -20.54 28.06 -0.43
C PRO A 755 -21.28 26.78 -0.83
N ILE A 756 -22.22 26.35 0.01
CA ILE A 756 -23.07 25.19 -0.27
C ILE A 756 -23.74 25.45 -1.63
N PRO A 757 -23.53 24.59 -2.66
CA PRO A 757 -24.06 24.85 -4.00
C PRO A 757 -25.56 25.09 -3.98
N ARG A 758 -26.03 26.05 -4.78
CA ARG A 758 -27.42 26.53 -4.79
C ARG A 758 -28.42 25.37 -4.88
N ALA A 759 -28.11 24.40 -5.75
CA ALA A 759 -28.84 23.15 -5.92
C ALA A 759 -29.04 22.35 -4.62
N ILE A 760 -28.05 22.27 -3.72
CA ILE A 760 -28.18 21.55 -2.44
C ILE A 760 -29.14 22.29 -1.49
N SER A 761 -29.01 23.61 -1.39
CA SER A 761 -29.88 24.44 -0.53
C SER A 761 -31.33 24.46 -1.00
N GLU A 762 -31.57 24.62 -2.30
CA GLU A 762 -32.92 24.64 -2.89
C GLU A 762 -33.59 23.27 -2.77
N ALA A 763 -32.87 22.18 -3.10
CA ALA A 763 -33.38 20.81 -2.94
C ALA A 763 -33.74 20.47 -1.50
N ALA A 764 -32.91 20.88 -0.53
CA ALA A 764 -33.17 20.65 0.89
C ALA A 764 -34.47 21.33 1.36
N ALA A 765 -34.76 22.55 0.87
CA ALA A 765 -36.01 23.24 1.13
C ALA A 765 -37.23 22.53 0.52
N ALA A 766 -37.06 21.91 -0.66
CA ALA A 766 -38.09 21.12 -1.34
C ALA A 766 -38.21 19.65 -0.85
N GLY A 767 -37.48 19.28 0.22
CA GLY A 767 -37.51 17.94 0.82
C GLY A 767 -36.67 16.86 0.11
N TRP A 768 -35.84 17.25 -0.87
CA TRP A 768 -34.83 16.39 -1.48
C TRP A 768 -33.53 16.37 -0.67
N GLN A 769 -32.84 15.24 -0.67
CA GLN A 769 -31.58 15.04 0.05
C GLN A 769 -30.48 14.58 -0.90
N CYS A 770 -29.38 15.33 -0.93
CA CYS A 770 -28.16 14.98 -1.67
C CYS A 770 -27.37 13.85 -0.96
N SER A 771 -26.60 13.08 -1.71
CA SER A 771 -25.67 12.09 -1.17
C SER A 771 -24.64 12.73 -0.23
N ARG A 772 -24.19 11.97 0.78
CA ARG A 772 -23.17 12.46 1.75
C ARG A 772 -21.82 12.82 1.12
N LYS A 773 -21.54 12.45 -0.14
CA LYS A 773 -20.30 12.83 -0.83
C LYS A 773 -20.33 14.24 -1.44
N GLY A 774 -21.46 14.95 -1.39
CA GLY A 774 -21.65 16.22 -2.11
C GLY A 774 -22.04 16.01 -3.58
N ILE A 775 -21.89 17.06 -4.39
CA ILE A 775 -22.16 17.06 -5.83
C ILE A 775 -20.88 16.69 -6.59
N GLY A 776 -20.86 15.51 -7.21
CA GLY A 776 -19.77 15.05 -8.08
C GLY A 776 -20.24 14.70 -9.49
N ALA A 777 -19.32 14.15 -10.31
CA ALA A 777 -19.60 13.61 -11.65
C ALA A 777 -20.80 12.65 -11.70
N TRP A 778 -21.09 12.00 -10.57
CA TRP A 778 -22.35 11.33 -10.28
C TRP A 778 -22.85 11.73 -8.89
N THR A 779 -24.11 12.12 -8.79
CA THR A 779 -24.75 12.58 -7.55
C THR A 779 -26.10 11.89 -7.37
N SER A 780 -26.30 11.22 -6.23
CA SER A 780 -27.59 10.63 -5.87
C SER A 780 -28.45 11.61 -5.08
N TRP A 781 -29.72 11.73 -5.48
CA TRP A 781 -30.74 12.57 -4.85
C TRP A 781 -31.93 11.72 -4.40
N PHE A 782 -32.44 11.98 -3.20
CA PHE A 782 -33.48 11.16 -2.56
C PHE A 782 -34.63 12.02 -2.02
N LYS A 783 -35.87 11.63 -2.29
CA LYS A 783 -37.09 12.15 -1.68
C LYS A 783 -38.02 10.99 -1.31
N ALA A 784 -39.05 11.23 -0.51
CA ALA A 784 -39.94 10.17 -0.04
C ALA A 784 -40.68 9.47 -1.20
N GLY A 785 -40.17 8.32 -1.64
CA GLY A 785 -40.69 7.54 -2.77
C GLY A 785 -39.78 7.50 -4.00
N SER A 786 -38.89 8.48 -4.17
CA SER A 786 -38.11 8.71 -5.39
C SER A 786 -36.59 8.78 -5.14
N SER A 787 -35.81 8.18 -6.03
CA SER A 787 -34.34 8.15 -6.00
C SER A 787 -33.79 8.37 -7.41
N LEU A 788 -33.14 9.51 -7.62
CA LEU A 788 -32.52 9.86 -8.90
C LEU A 788 -30.98 9.81 -8.79
N GLN A 789 -30.32 9.31 -9.84
CA GLN A 789 -28.86 9.41 -9.99
C GLN A 789 -28.55 10.33 -11.17
N VAL A 790 -28.00 11.49 -10.86
CA VAL A 790 -27.64 12.52 -11.84
C VAL A 790 -26.18 12.33 -12.21
N ALA A 791 -25.89 12.11 -13.48
CA ALA A 791 -24.54 12.11 -14.05
C ALA A 791 -24.29 13.46 -14.75
N VAL A 792 -23.16 14.11 -14.49
CA VAL A 792 -22.72 15.27 -15.29
C VAL A 792 -21.77 14.78 -16.37
N ILE A 793 -22.14 14.97 -17.64
CA ILE A 793 -21.48 14.36 -18.81
C ILE A 793 -20.03 14.83 -18.93
N ASP A 794 -19.81 16.13 -18.85
CA ASP A 794 -18.52 16.81 -18.98
C ASP A 794 -17.52 16.39 -17.87
N TRP A 795 -18.02 15.91 -16.74
CA TRP A 795 -17.22 15.58 -15.55
C TRP A 795 -16.77 14.10 -15.49
N GLN A 796 -17.11 13.29 -16.49
CA GLN A 796 -16.81 11.86 -16.52
C GLN A 796 -15.29 11.63 -16.69
N SER A 797 -14.57 11.44 -15.57
CA SER A 797 -13.14 11.11 -15.55
C SER A 797 -12.86 9.86 -14.72
N ARG A 798 -11.78 9.13 -15.03
CA ARG A 798 -11.36 7.94 -14.25
C ARG A 798 -11.03 8.29 -12.80
N GLU A 799 -10.44 9.46 -12.57
CA GLU A 799 -10.07 9.97 -11.25
C GLU A 799 -11.31 10.23 -10.36
N HIS A 800 -12.36 10.82 -10.93
CA HIS A 800 -13.60 11.12 -10.19
C HIS A 800 -14.46 9.88 -9.93
N ILE A 801 -14.43 8.89 -10.82
CA ILE A 801 -15.40 7.77 -10.84
C ILE A 801 -14.84 6.47 -10.25
N GLN A 802 -13.50 6.34 -10.14
CA GLN A 802 -12.82 5.16 -9.59
C GLN A 802 -13.15 3.86 -10.38
N ALA A 803 -13.39 3.97 -11.68
CA ALA A 803 -13.61 2.83 -12.57
C ALA A 803 -12.29 2.06 -12.84
N GLN A 804 -12.37 0.73 -12.88
CA GLN A 804 -11.25 -0.12 -13.31
C GLN A 804 -11.33 -0.37 -14.82
N CYS A 805 -12.54 -0.46 -15.36
CA CYS A 805 -12.80 -0.50 -16.81
C CYS A 805 -12.80 0.92 -17.44
N ALA A 806 -13.03 0.97 -18.75
CA ALA A 806 -13.33 2.23 -19.44
C ALA A 806 -14.58 2.89 -18.85
N LEU A 807 -14.64 4.23 -18.92
CA LEU A 807 -15.81 5.00 -18.51
C LEU A 807 -17.02 4.64 -19.38
N TYR A 808 -18.21 4.66 -18.79
CA TYR A 808 -19.43 4.30 -19.52
C TYR A 808 -19.99 5.48 -20.31
N LEU A 809 -20.17 6.62 -19.63
CA LEU A 809 -20.37 7.93 -20.24
C LEU A 809 -19.00 8.60 -20.47
N SER A 810 -18.94 9.54 -21.42
CA SER A 810 -17.74 10.26 -21.85
C SER A 810 -18.01 11.77 -21.84
N PRO A 811 -17.02 12.63 -21.55
CA PRO A 811 -17.16 14.10 -21.70
C PRO A 811 -17.44 14.58 -23.12
N ALA A 812 -17.36 13.70 -24.12
CA ALA A 812 -17.68 13.97 -25.52
C ALA A 812 -19.07 13.46 -25.94
N ASP A 813 -19.86 12.86 -25.05
CA ASP A 813 -21.22 12.43 -25.36
C ASP A 813 -22.17 13.64 -25.50
N THR A 814 -23.07 13.61 -26.48
CA THR A 814 -24.27 14.45 -26.47
C THR A 814 -25.25 13.98 -25.39
N ALA A 815 -26.21 14.85 -25.03
CA ALA A 815 -27.31 14.46 -24.15
C ALA A 815 -28.07 13.25 -24.72
N MET A 816 -28.37 13.24 -26.02
CA MET A 816 -29.06 12.13 -26.70
C MET A 816 -28.32 10.80 -26.58
N GLU A 817 -27.00 10.76 -26.82
CA GLU A 817 -26.19 9.54 -26.64
C GLU A 817 -26.17 9.08 -25.18
N ALA A 818 -26.05 10.00 -24.23
CA ALA A 818 -26.08 9.68 -22.81
C ALA A 818 -27.46 9.14 -22.36
N ALA A 819 -28.56 9.69 -22.88
CA ALA A 819 -29.93 9.19 -22.66
C ALA A 819 -30.10 7.76 -23.18
N TYR A 820 -29.69 7.53 -24.44
CA TYR A 820 -29.68 6.20 -25.06
C TYR A 820 -28.90 5.19 -24.22
N LEU A 821 -27.65 5.50 -23.85
CA LEU A 821 -26.80 4.62 -23.05
C LEU A 821 -27.47 4.25 -21.72
N LEU A 822 -27.87 5.24 -20.92
CA LEU A 822 -28.47 4.98 -19.61
C LEU A 822 -29.77 4.16 -19.69
N ALA A 823 -30.61 4.40 -20.71
CA ALA A 823 -31.82 3.63 -20.94
C ALA A 823 -31.53 2.21 -21.46
N ARG A 824 -30.54 2.06 -22.34
CA ARG A 824 -30.13 0.78 -22.91
C ARG A 824 -29.52 -0.16 -21.86
N TYR A 825 -28.68 0.37 -20.96
CA TYR A 825 -28.25 -0.40 -19.78
C TYR A 825 -29.43 -0.77 -18.86
N ARG A 826 -30.38 0.14 -18.63
CA ARG A 826 -31.54 -0.11 -17.76
C ARG A 826 -32.50 -1.15 -18.32
N SER A 827 -32.77 -1.15 -19.64
CA SER A 827 -33.62 -2.16 -20.28
C SER A 827 -33.02 -3.57 -20.18
N LEU A 828 -31.71 -3.70 -20.39
CA LEU A 828 -31.02 -4.99 -20.34
C LEU A 828 -30.82 -5.53 -18.91
N THR A 829 -30.55 -4.68 -17.93
CA THR A 829 -30.26 -5.11 -16.54
C THR A 829 -31.43 -4.99 -15.57
N GLY A 830 -32.47 -4.23 -15.94
CA GLY A 830 -33.63 -3.92 -15.09
C GLY A 830 -33.33 -2.96 -13.93
N VAL A 831 -32.14 -2.36 -13.86
CA VAL A 831 -31.79 -1.32 -12.88
C VAL A 831 -31.07 -0.14 -13.56
N PRO A 832 -31.21 1.09 -13.04
CA PRO A 832 -30.37 2.20 -13.49
C PRO A 832 -28.88 1.91 -13.31
N PHE A 833 -28.04 2.39 -14.24
CA PHE A 833 -26.59 2.44 -14.03
C PHE A 833 -26.30 3.42 -12.88
N ALA A 834 -25.52 2.96 -11.89
CA ALA A 834 -24.99 3.78 -10.80
C ALA A 834 -23.62 4.36 -11.19
N TYR A 835 -23.00 5.15 -10.31
CA TYR A 835 -21.76 5.87 -10.66
C TYR A 835 -20.60 5.01 -11.22
N ASN A 836 -20.51 3.73 -10.85
CA ASN A 836 -19.65 2.76 -11.52
C ASN A 836 -20.27 1.36 -11.56
N ALA A 837 -19.72 0.49 -12.41
CA ALA A 837 -20.34 -0.80 -12.74
C ALA A 837 -20.37 -1.75 -11.52
N GLY A 838 -19.30 -1.75 -10.71
CA GLY A 838 -19.30 -2.46 -9.42
C GLY A 838 -20.41 -2.01 -8.46
N SER A 839 -20.73 -0.70 -8.43
CA SER A 839 -21.85 -0.17 -7.64
C SER A 839 -23.21 -0.54 -8.23
N SER A 840 -23.35 -0.56 -9.56
CA SER A 840 -24.53 -1.06 -10.26
C SER A 840 -24.86 -2.51 -9.86
N PHE A 841 -23.85 -3.39 -9.72
CA PHE A 841 -24.04 -4.76 -9.25
C PHE A 841 -24.59 -4.83 -7.81
N THR A 842 -24.05 -4.01 -6.89
CA THR A 842 -24.62 -3.93 -5.52
C THR A 842 -26.03 -3.32 -5.51
N THR A 843 -26.39 -2.54 -6.52
CA THR A 843 -27.74 -1.98 -6.71
C THR A 843 -28.72 -3.05 -7.20
N MET A 844 -28.32 -3.92 -8.15
CA MET A 844 -29.10 -5.13 -8.52
C MET A 844 -29.36 -6.02 -7.29
N ILE A 845 -28.35 -6.19 -6.43
CA ILE A 845 -28.48 -6.89 -5.15
C ILE A 845 -29.48 -6.21 -4.21
N ARG A 846 -29.46 -4.87 -4.09
CA ARG A 846 -30.38 -4.11 -3.22
C ARG A 846 -31.82 -4.21 -3.71
N GLU A 847 -32.05 -3.91 -4.99
CA GLU A 847 -33.40 -3.91 -5.59
C GLU A 847 -34.08 -5.27 -5.46
N ARG A 848 -33.39 -6.36 -5.81
CA ARG A 848 -33.97 -7.71 -5.79
C ARG A 848 -34.26 -8.25 -4.39
N TYR A 849 -33.72 -7.65 -3.32
CA TYR A 849 -33.73 -8.28 -1.99
C TYR A 849 -34.01 -7.38 -0.78
N GLU A 850 -34.01 -6.05 -0.91
CA GLU A 850 -34.40 -5.14 0.18
C GLU A 850 -35.72 -4.38 -0.09
N ARG A 851 -36.36 -4.59 -1.25
CA ARG A 851 -37.63 -3.94 -1.68
C ARG A 851 -38.81 -4.06 -0.69
N GLY A 852 -38.78 -5.02 0.25
CA GLY A 852 -39.79 -5.15 1.30
C GLY A 852 -39.68 -4.18 2.48
N ARG A 853 -38.61 -3.37 2.59
CA ARG A 853 -38.38 -2.47 3.73
C ARG A 853 -38.78 -1.01 3.43
N ARG A 854 -40.07 -0.71 3.58
CA ARG A 854 -40.59 0.67 3.66
C ARG A 854 -41.05 1.09 5.06
N GLU A 855 -40.83 0.27 6.09
CA GLU A 855 -41.16 0.61 7.49
C GLU A 855 -40.10 1.55 8.13
N PRO A 856 -40.51 2.67 8.77
CA PRO A 856 -39.60 3.56 9.48
C PRO A 856 -39.01 2.92 10.76
N GLY A 857 -37.81 2.35 10.67
CA GLY A 857 -37.07 1.88 11.85
C GLY A 857 -35.97 0.84 11.61
N ALA A 858 -35.99 0.13 10.48
CA ALA A 858 -35.09 -0.99 10.18
C ALA A 858 -33.62 -0.56 9.92
N ARG A 859 -32.89 -0.18 10.98
CA ARG A 859 -31.56 0.49 10.92
C ARG A 859 -30.36 -0.36 10.43
N THR A 860 -30.51 -1.64 10.14
CA THR A 860 -29.40 -2.52 9.69
C THR A 860 -29.73 -3.19 8.36
N PRO A 861 -29.04 -2.85 7.25
CA PRO A 861 -29.18 -3.54 5.96
C PRO A 861 -28.90 -5.03 6.06
N LEU A 862 -29.63 -5.86 5.33
CA LEU A 862 -29.56 -7.33 5.46
C LEU A 862 -28.22 -7.91 5.02
N ARG A 863 -27.43 -7.14 4.28
CA ARG A 863 -26.23 -7.59 3.54
C ARG A 863 -24.98 -6.82 3.93
N LYS A 864 -24.95 -6.21 5.12
CA LYS A 864 -23.84 -5.37 5.58
C LYS A 864 -23.20 -5.91 6.84
N TRP A 865 -22.09 -6.63 6.69
CA TRP A 865 -21.12 -6.86 7.75
C TRP A 865 -19.71 -6.93 7.18
N ASP A 866 -18.76 -6.31 7.86
CA ASP A 866 -17.36 -6.21 7.43
C ASP A 866 -16.53 -7.46 7.77
N GLY A 867 -17.20 -8.58 8.04
CA GLY A 867 -16.61 -9.81 8.56
C GLY A 867 -16.37 -9.81 10.08
N ALA A 868 -16.82 -8.80 10.85
CA ALA A 868 -16.70 -8.84 12.31
C ALA A 868 -17.28 -10.13 12.92
N GLY A 869 -16.58 -10.70 13.90
CA GLY A 869 -16.92 -11.98 14.51
C GLY A 869 -16.54 -13.21 13.68
N THR A 870 -16.07 -13.04 12.44
CA THR A 870 -15.62 -14.15 11.59
C THR A 870 -14.15 -13.94 11.14
N PRO A 871 -13.45 -15.01 10.73
CA PRO A 871 -12.10 -14.91 10.18
C PRO A 871 -11.98 -14.02 8.93
N ALA A 872 -13.10 -13.68 8.26
CA ALA A 872 -13.13 -12.87 7.02
C ALA A 872 -12.52 -11.46 7.17
N LYS A 873 -12.54 -10.90 8.39
CA LYS A 873 -12.06 -9.53 8.66
C LYS A 873 -10.58 -9.44 9.01
N SER A 874 -10.04 -10.44 9.70
CA SER A 874 -8.70 -10.40 10.30
C SER A 874 -7.58 -10.88 9.37
N LEU A 875 -7.93 -11.53 8.26
CA LEU A 875 -7.00 -12.27 7.41
C LEU A 875 -7.21 -11.91 5.94
N ARG A 876 -6.21 -11.29 5.30
CA ARG A 876 -6.08 -11.18 3.84
C ARG A 876 -4.73 -11.76 3.41
N PRO A 877 -4.62 -12.36 2.20
CA PRO A 877 -5.70 -12.72 1.28
C PRO A 877 -6.24 -14.13 1.58
N ARG A 878 -7.56 -14.34 1.45
CA ARG A 878 -8.23 -15.60 1.83
C ARG A 878 -8.38 -16.56 0.68
N GLU A 879 -9.06 -16.09 -0.36
CA GLU A 879 -9.08 -16.76 -1.65
C GLU A 879 -8.38 -15.86 -2.67
N VAL A 880 -7.20 -16.29 -3.11
CA VAL A 880 -6.41 -15.56 -4.11
C VAL A 880 -6.86 -15.88 -5.52
N HIS A 881 -6.77 -14.87 -6.38
CA HIS A 881 -6.69 -15.03 -7.82
C HIS A 881 -5.57 -16.00 -8.15
N LEU A 882 -5.88 -17.03 -8.94
CA LEU A 882 -4.87 -17.96 -9.39
C LEU A 882 -3.96 -17.26 -10.40
N VAL A 883 -2.66 -17.32 -10.11
CA VAL A 883 -1.56 -17.11 -11.04
C VAL A 883 -0.53 -18.17 -10.70
N TRP A 884 -0.37 -19.14 -11.60
CA TRP A 884 0.55 -20.26 -11.44
C TRP A 884 1.22 -20.57 -12.78
N GLN A 885 2.47 -21.01 -12.72
CA GLN A 885 3.26 -21.47 -13.85
C GLN A 885 3.85 -22.83 -13.47
N ARG A 886 3.91 -23.74 -14.43
CA ARG A 886 4.52 -25.06 -14.23
C ARG A 886 6.04 -24.91 -14.34
N PRO A 887 6.83 -25.33 -13.32
CA PRO A 887 8.29 -25.32 -13.39
C PRO A 887 8.80 -25.98 -14.68
N ILE A 888 9.81 -25.40 -15.32
CA ILE A 888 10.28 -25.79 -16.66
C ILE A 888 10.88 -27.21 -16.68
N GLU A 889 11.35 -27.66 -15.53
CA GLU A 889 11.86 -29.01 -15.26
C GLU A 889 10.76 -30.09 -15.33
N LEU A 890 9.49 -29.69 -15.32
CA LEU A 890 8.30 -30.55 -15.45
C LEU A 890 7.62 -30.40 -16.83
N TRP A 891 8.34 -29.90 -17.84
CA TRP A 891 7.86 -29.86 -19.23
C TRP A 891 8.42 -31.05 -20.02
N THR A 892 7.62 -31.62 -20.92
CA THR A 892 8.08 -32.70 -21.80
C THR A 892 8.98 -32.16 -22.93
N PRO A 893 9.78 -33.00 -23.60
CA PRO A 893 10.60 -32.57 -24.74
C PRO A 893 9.79 -31.87 -25.84
N GLU A 894 8.55 -32.32 -26.07
CA GLU A 894 7.64 -31.74 -27.06
C GLU A 894 7.14 -30.34 -26.64
N GLU A 895 6.92 -30.12 -25.34
CA GLU A 895 6.52 -28.81 -24.81
C GLU A 895 7.70 -27.82 -24.77
N LEU A 896 8.94 -28.30 -24.60
CA LEU A 896 10.17 -27.49 -24.69
C LEU A 896 10.50 -27.12 -26.15
N ALA A 897 10.24 -28.03 -27.10
CA ALA A 897 10.39 -27.83 -28.54
C ALA A 897 9.21 -27.08 -29.19
N ALA A 898 8.13 -26.83 -28.44
CA ALA A 898 6.99 -26.06 -28.92
C ALA A 898 7.40 -24.63 -29.33
N GLN A 899 6.81 -24.15 -30.42
CA GLN A 899 7.08 -22.81 -30.96
C GLN A 899 6.11 -21.75 -30.41
N TYR A 900 4.92 -22.16 -29.96
CA TYR A 900 3.84 -21.26 -29.57
C TYR A 900 3.27 -21.63 -28.20
N VAL A 901 2.62 -20.65 -27.56
CA VAL A 901 1.82 -20.82 -26.35
C VAL A 901 0.42 -20.27 -26.61
N ILE A 902 -0.58 -21.15 -26.51
CA ILE A 902 -1.99 -20.81 -26.76
C ILE A 902 -2.75 -20.67 -25.43
N PRO A 903 -3.38 -19.50 -25.19
CA PRO A 903 -4.32 -19.30 -24.09
C PRO A 903 -5.73 -19.79 -24.43
N TYR A 904 -6.34 -20.53 -23.49
CA TYR A 904 -7.76 -20.87 -23.51
C TYR A 904 -8.48 -20.08 -22.40
N ASP A 905 -8.96 -18.88 -22.74
CA ASP A 905 -9.75 -17.96 -21.92
C ASP A 905 -11.20 -18.47 -21.74
N LYS A 906 -11.66 -18.56 -20.49
CA LYS A 906 -13.02 -19.02 -20.18
C LYS A 906 -14.05 -17.89 -20.33
N VAL A 907 -14.99 -18.06 -21.25
CA VAL A 907 -16.06 -17.09 -21.53
C VAL A 907 -16.84 -16.76 -20.24
N TRP A 908 -16.75 -15.49 -19.86
CA TRP A 908 -17.40 -14.87 -18.70
C TRP A 908 -17.17 -15.65 -17.37
N ALA A 909 -15.93 -16.08 -17.12
CA ALA A 909 -15.55 -16.91 -15.96
C ALA A 909 -16.19 -16.49 -14.61
N TYR A 910 -16.07 -15.20 -14.25
CA TYR A 910 -16.64 -14.65 -13.01
C TYR A 910 -18.18 -14.61 -13.01
N LEU A 911 -18.82 -14.37 -14.16
CA LEU A 911 -20.28 -14.41 -14.27
C LEU A 911 -20.82 -15.82 -13.99
N GLY A 912 -20.14 -16.84 -14.54
CA GLY A 912 -20.45 -18.25 -14.25
C GLY A 912 -20.24 -18.62 -12.78
N ALA A 913 -19.24 -18.04 -12.12
CA ALA A 913 -19.03 -18.21 -10.68
C ALA A 913 -20.12 -17.50 -9.85
N ILE A 914 -20.49 -16.25 -10.20
CA ILE A 914 -21.57 -15.49 -9.56
C ILE A 914 -22.94 -16.17 -9.73
N ASN A 915 -23.16 -16.91 -10.83
CA ASN A 915 -24.35 -17.75 -11.03
C ASN A 915 -24.38 -18.94 -10.05
N SER A 916 -23.25 -19.63 -9.89
CA SER A 916 -23.18 -20.97 -9.29
C SER A 916 -22.74 -21.03 -7.82
N ALA A 917 -22.07 -19.99 -7.31
CA ALA A 917 -21.52 -19.95 -5.96
C ALA A 917 -22.60 -20.09 -4.86
N ASN A 918 -22.28 -20.87 -3.83
CA ASN A 918 -23.10 -21.02 -2.63
C ASN A 918 -22.76 -19.89 -1.65
N LEU A 919 -23.74 -19.06 -1.30
CA LEU A 919 -23.55 -17.83 -0.53
C LEU A 919 -24.39 -17.83 0.75
N ALA A 920 -23.81 -17.36 1.87
CA ALA A 920 -24.50 -17.30 3.15
C ALA A 920 -25.49 -16.10 3.23
N TRP A 921 -26.70 -16.33 3.74
CA TRP A 921 -27.74 -15.30 3.98
C TRP A 921 -27.53 -14.52 5.28
N ASP A 922 -26.90 -15.16 6.26
CA ASP A 922 -26.67 -14.68 7.62
C ASP A 922 -25.16 -14.68 7.92
N PRO A 923 -24.69 -13.96 8.96
CA PRO A 923 -23.30 -14.05 9.40
C PRO A 923 -22.87 -15.49 9.66
N LEU A 924 -21.58 -15.78 9.42
CA LEU A 924 -21.02 -17.09 9.70
C LEU A 924 -20.82 -17.24 11.22
N GLU A 925 -21.27 -18.36 11.76
CA GLU A 925 -21.11 -18.73 13.17
C GLU A 925 -19.90 -19.66 13.31
N HIS A 926 -19.21 -19.59 14.45
CA HIS A 926 -18.13 -20.54 14.77
C HIS A 926 -18.76 -21.91 15.00
N ALA A 927 -18.32 -22.91 14.24
CA ALA A 927 -18.94 -24.23 14.19
C ALA A 927 -18.00 -25.37 14.62
N GLY A 928 -16.68 -25.12 14.64
CA GLY A 928 -15.68 -26.16 14.91
C GLY A 928 -15.60 -27.22 13.80
N VAL A 929 -14.68 -28.18 13.96
CA VAL A 929 -14.61 -29.34 13.06
C VAL A 929 -15.77 -30.34 13.29
N ASP A 930 -16.29 -30.40 14.51
CA ASP A 930 -17.32 -31.36 14.95
C ASP A 930 -18.67 -31.22 14.21
N ALA A 931 -18.93 -30.07 13.57
CA ALA A 931 -20.10 -29.86 12.71
C ALA A 931 -20.11 -30.73 11.44
N GLY A 932 -18.98 -31.35 11.10
CA GLY A 932 -18.82 -32.26 9.97
C GLY A 932 -18.78 -31.55 8.61
N PHE A 933 -18.01 -32.09 7.66
CA PHE A 933 -17.84 -31.40 6.37
C PHE A 933 -19.10 -31.47 5.48
N GLN A 934 -19.74 -30.33 5.27
CA GLN A 934 -20.96 -30.18 4.48
C GLN A 934 -20.70 -29.35 3.21
N PRO A 935 -20.49 -29.94 2.02
CA PRO A 935 -20.13 -29.21 0.79
C PRO A 935 -21.21 -28.23 0.28
N GLY A 936 -22.44 -28.34 0.78
CA GLY A 936 -23.53 -27.40 0.49
C GLY A 936 -23.64 -26.20 1.43
N ARG A 937 -22.81 -26.12 2.48
CA ARG A 937 -22.88 -25.12 3.56
C ARG A 937 -21.78 -24.07 3.37
N ALA A 938 -22.17 -22.84 3.01
CA ALA A 938 -21.23 -21.76 2.74
C ALA A 938 -20.48 -21.35 4.01
N GLY A 939 -19.19 -21.05 3.88
CA GLY A 939 -18.33 -20.66 4.99
C GLY A 939 -16.86 -20.95 4.72
N TYR A 940 -16.07 -20.96 5.78
CA TYR A 940 -14.64 -21.25 5.72
C TYR A 940 -14.24 -22.39 6.65
N TRP A 941 -13.19 -23.10 6.25
CA TRP A 941 -12.55 -24.17 7.01
C TRP A 941 -11.08 -23.83 7.20
N LEU A 942 -10.53 -24.14 8.37
CA LEU A 942 -9.11 -24.10 8.66
C LEU A 942 -8.52 -25.46 8.31
N VAL A 943 -7.57 -25.49 7.36
CA VAL A 943 -7.04 -26.72 6.78
C VAL A 943 -5.53 -26.83 6.99
N GLY A 944 -5.10 -27.91 7.64
CA GLY A 944 -3.69 -28.29 7.79
C GLY A 944 -3.11 -28.95 6.53
N GLY A 945 -1.78 -28.88 6.36
CA GLY A 945 -1.11 -29.55 5.25
C GLY A 945 -1.46 -28.99 3.86
N SER A 946 -1.10 -29.74 2.82
CA SER A 946 -1.28 -29.41 1.39
C SER A 946 -1.97 -30.55 0.64
N CYS A 947 -2.63 -30.25 -0.47
CA CYS A 947 -3.32 -31.22 -1.30
C CYS A 947 -2.79 -31.11 -2.74
N GLN A 948 -1.71 -31.84 -3.06
CA GLN A 948 -1.15 -31.88 -4.42
C GLN A 948 -1.24 -33.30 -5.02
N PRO A 949 -2.45 -33.76 -5.40
CA PRO A 949 -2.69 -35.07 -6.02
C PRO A 949 -2.43 -35.07 -7.54
N PHE A 950 -1.90 -33.96 -8.07
CA PHE A 950 -1.56 -33.74 -9.46
C PHE A 950 -0.20 -33.03 -9.49
N GLU A 951 0.82 -33.70 -10.03
CA GLU A 951 2.19 -33.19 -10.07
C GLU A 951 2.31 -31.96 -11.01
N LEU A 952 1.68 -32.05 -12.18
CA LEU A 952 1.67 -31.02 -13.23
C LEU A 952 0.64 -29.90 -13.00
N LEU A 953 0.27 -29.63 -11.74
CA LEU A 953 -0.71 -28.62 -11.32
C LEU A 953 -0.38 -28.03 -9.94
N PRO A 954 -0.95 -26.87 -9.57
CA PRO A 954 -0.79 -26.30 -8.23
C PRO A 954 -1.47 -27.16 -7.15
N ASP A 955 -1.02 -27.00 -5.90
CA ASP A 955 -1.73 -27.42 -4.69
C ASP A 955 -3.21 -26.96 -4.73
N LEU A 956 -4.13 -27.88 -4.44
CA LEU A 956 -5.58 -27.65 -4.50
C LEU A 956 -6.13 -26.89 -3.28
N LEU A 957 -5.30 -26.62 -2.27
CA LEU A 957 -5.56 -25.58 -1.28
C LEU A 957 -5.06 -24.20 -1.74
N PHE A 958 -4.39 -24.11 -2.89
CA PHE A 958 -3.91 -22.88 -3.51
C PHE A 958 -3.12 -22.01 -2.52
N ARG A 959 -2.15 -22.64 -1.83
CA ARG A 959 -1.24 -21.96 -0.90
C ARG A 959 -0.34 -20.95 -1.61
N THR A 960 -0.19 -19.79 -1.00
CA THR A 960 0.76 -18.75 -1.40
C THR A 960 2.00 -18.78 -0.51
N ALA A 961 3.07 -18.08 -0.92
CA ALA A 961 4.23 -17.87 -0.06
C ALA A 961 3.88 -17.18 1.29
N ALA A 962 2.79 -16.41 1.35
CA ALA A 962 2.32 -15.75 2.56
C ALA A 962 1.55 -16.67 3.53
N ASP A 963 0.97 -17.78 3.03
CA ASP A 963 0.31 -18.80 3.87
C ASP A 963 1.33 -19.65 4.66
N GLY A 964 2.55 -19.80 4.13
CA GLY A 964 3.61 -20.65 4.70
C GLY A 964 3.19 -22.12 4.84
N THR A 965 3.81 -22.82 5.81
CA THR A 965 3.51 -24.23 6.11
C THR A 965 2.48 -24.43 7.24
N GLY A 966 1.78 -23.35 7.66
CA GLY A 966 0.78 -23.42 8.73
C GLY A 966 -0.63 -23.79 8.21
N PRO A 967 -1.61 -24.05 9.11
CA PRO A 967 -3.01 -24.17 8.71
C PRO A 967 -3.54 -22.92 8.00
N VAL A 968 -4.37 -23.11 6.97
CA VAL A 968 -4.91 -22.02 6.13
C VAL A 968 -6.43 -21.99 6.14
N TRP A 969 -7.01 -20.80 6.16
CA TRP A 969 -8.45 -20.64 5.93
C TRP A 969 -8.76 -20.67 4.44
N ARG A 970 -9.67 -21.54 4.02
CA ARG A 970 -10.19 -21.64 2.63
C ARG A 970 -11.71 -21.83 2.63
N GLU A 971 -12.37 -21.46 1.54
CA GLU A 971 -13.83 -21.51 1.41
C GLU A 971 -14.31 -22.97 1.19
N THR A 972 -15.55 -23.30 1.58
CA THR A 972 -16.14 -24.64 1.42
C THR A 972 -15.97 -25.21 0.01
N THR A 973 -16.06 -24.41 -1.05
CA THR A 973 -15.87 -24.87 -2.44
C THR A 973 -14.45 -25.34 -2.74
N THR A 974 -13.44 -24.63 -2.22
CA THR A 974 -12.02 -25.03 -2.32
C THR A 974 -11.79 -26.34 -1.58
N VAL A 975 -12.31 -26.44 -0.36
CA VAL A 975 -12.09 -27.61 0.50
C VAL A 975 -12.86 -28.84 0.02
N ALA A 976 -14.08 -28.68 -0.48
CA ALA A 976 -14.84 -29.75 -1.12
C ALA A 976 -14.12 -30.34 -2.34
N PHE A 977 -13.38 -29.50 -3.07
CA PHE A 977 -12.56 -29.96 -4.20
C PHE A 977 -11.30 -30.69 -3.74
N ALA A 978 -10.58 -30.16 -2.75
CA ALA A 978 -9.41 -30.81 -2.17
C ALA A 978 -9.75 -32.19 -1.55
N LEU A 979 -10.82 -32.28 -0.75
CA LEU A 979 -11.30 -33.55 -0.17
C LEU A 979 -11.65 -34.58 -1.25
N LYS A 980 -12.39 -34.18 -2.30
CA LYS A 980 -12.71 -35.05 -3.44
C LYS A 980 -11.46 -35.60 -4.15
N HIS A 981 -10.34 -34.89 -4.07
CA HIS A 981 -9.09 -35.22 -4.74
C HIS A 981 -7.99 -35.72 -3.79
N GLY A 982 -8.32 -36.07 -2.53
CA GLY A 982 -7.42 -36.82 -1.64
C GLY A 982 -6.82 -36.02 -0.48
N LEU A 983 -7.33 -34.83 -0.16
CA LEU A 983 -7.12 -34.24 1.17
C LEU A 983 -7.78 -35.16 2.24
N PRO A 984 -7.07 -35.57 3.31
CA PRO A 984 -7.69 -36.32 4.41
C PRO A 984 -8.69 -35.46 5.19
N ALA A 985 -9.74 -36.08 5.75
CA ALA A 985 -10.75 -35.35 6.54
C ALA A 985 -10.16 -34.80 7.84
N GLU A 986 -9.14 -35.48 8.37
CA GLU A 986 -8.34 -35.14 9.53
C GLU A 986 -7.47 -33.88 9.33
N ALA A 987 -7.38 -33.36 8.09
CA ALA A 987 -6.75 -32.07 7.82
C ALA A 987 -7.66 -30.87 8.18
N LEU A 988 -8.96 -31.09 8.42
CA LEU A 988 -9.87 -30.04 8.88
C LEU A 988 -9.68 -29.81 10.38
N ILE A 989 -9.42 -28.56 10.77
CA ILE A 989 -9.04 -28.19 12.15
C ILE A 989 -10.13 -27.34 12.82
N ASP A 990 -10.78 -26.45 12.06
CA ASP A 990 -11.78 -25.51 12.57
C ASP A 990 -12.72 -25.04 11.43
N ALA A 991 -13.89 -24.48 11.75
CA ALA A 991 -14.85 -24.00 10.76
C ALA A 991 -15.68 -22.78 11.23
N TYR A 992 -15.97 -21.88 10.29
CA TYR A 992 -16.96 -20.80 10.43
C TYR A 992 -17.97 -20.90 9.30
N LEU A 993 -19.21 -21.26 9.63
CA LEU A 993 -20.21 -21.73 8.66
C LEU A 993 -21.51 -20.94 8.77
N ALA A 994 -22.31 -20.94 7.71
CA ALA A 994 -23.69 -20.46 7.79
C ALA A 994 -24.49 -21.24 8.87
N PRO A 995 -25.44 -20.61 9.59
CA PRO A 995 -26.22 -21.27 10.64
C PRO A 995 -26.96 -22.52 10.14
N GLU A 996 -27.04 -23.54 10.99
CA GLU A 996 -27.51 -24.88 10.61
C GLU A 996 -29.04 -25.02 10.64
N ALA A 997 -29.66 -24.65 11.76
CA ALA A 997 -31.10 -24.65 11.89
C ALA A 997 -31.73 -23.61 10.93
N PRO A 998 -32.81 -23.93 10.18
CA PRO A 998 -33.50 -22.93 9.38
C PRO A 998 -34.11 -21.85 10.28
N ALA A 999 -34.18 -20.61 9.77
CA ALA A 999 -34.56 -19.45 10.57
C ALA A 999 -35.95 -19.66 11.23
N PRO A 1000 -36.08 -19.43 12.56
CA PRO A 1000 -37.33 -19.65 13.27
C PRO A 1000 -38.42 -18.69 12.78
N ALA A 1001 -39.68 -19.09 13.01
CA ALA A 1001 -40.85 -18.27 12.67
C ALA A 1001 -40.70 -16.85 13.24
N GLY A 1002 -40.96 -15.83 12.41
CA GLY A 1002 -40.77 -14.42 12.77
C GLY A 1002 -39.36 -13.84 12.57
N ARG A 1003 -38.33 -14.64 12.27
CA ARG A 1003 -36.97 -14.16 11.90
C ARG A 1003 -36.61 -14.33 10.41
N VAL A 1004 -37.60 -14.60 9.56
CA VAL A 1004 -37.39 -14.80 8.11
C VAL A 1004 -36.98 -13.48 7.45
N ARG A 1005 -35.78 -13.44 6.84
CA ARG A 1005 -35.28 -12.24 6.12
C ARG A 1005 -36.05 -12.03 4.81
N PRO A 1006 -36.34 -10.78 4.39
CA PRO A 1006 -36.83 -10.47 3.05
C PRO A 1006 -36.04 -11.18 1.94
N GLY A 1007 -36.75 -11.77 0.98
CA GLY A 1007 -36.17 -12.55 -0.13
C GLY A 1007 -35.76 -14.00 0.21
N ARG A 1008 -35.92 -14.45 1.46
CA ARG A 1008 -35.76 -15.84 1.89
C ARG A 1008 -37.12 -16.42 2.29
N LYS A 1009 -37.41 -17.67 1.93
CA LYS A 1009 -38.65 -18.37 2.33
C LYS A 1009 -38.50 -18.95 3.74
N GLN A 1010 -39.61 -19.09 4.48
CA GLN A 1010 -39.62 -19.82 5.75
C GLN A 1010 -39.15 -21.27 5.53
N GLY A 1011 -38.33 -21.80 6.44
CA GLY A 1011 -37.74 -23.14 6.29
C GLY A 1011 -36.56 -23.25 5.30
N GLN A 1012 -36.27 -22.22 4.49
CA GLN A 1012 -35.14 -22.24 3.55
C GLN A 1012 -33.80 -22.22 4.31
N SER A 1013 -32.77 -22.90 3.76
CA SER A 1013 -31.40 -22.90 4.30
C SER A 1013 -30.80 -21.49 4.45
N HIS A 1014 -29.83 -21.35 5.37
CA HIS A 1014 -28.99 -20.16 5.47
C HIS A 1014 -27.95 -20.04 4.33
N THR A 1015 -27.81 -21.05 3.47
CA THR A 1015 -26.97 -20.99 2.25
C THR A 1015 -27.84 -21.02 0.98
N GLY A 1016 -27.44 -20.30 -0.07
CA GLY A 1016 -28.04 -20.45 -1.40
C GLY A 1016 -27.33 -19.64 -2.50
N ARG A 1017 -27.72 -19.81 -3.76
CA ARG A 1017 -27.17 -19.06 -4.91
C ARG A 1017 -27.78 -17.67 -5.04
N ILE A 1018 -27.47 -16.80 -4.07
CA ILE A 1018 -28.15 -15.50 -3.90
C ILE A 1018 -28.01 -14.60 -5.15
N THR A 1019 -26.89 -14.69 -5.87
CA THR A 1019 -26.62 -13.90 -7.08
C THR A 1019 -27.07 -14.55 -8.40
N LYS A 1020 -27.74 -15.72 -8.37
CA LYS A 1020 -28.11 -16.51 -9.57
C LYS A 1020 -28.82 -15.70 -10.67
N GLU A 1021 -30.05 -15.23 -10.43
CA GLU A 1021 -30.83 -14.52 -11.46
C GLU A 1021 -30.19 -13.18 -11.89
N ILE A 1022 -29.32 -12.60 -11.05
CA ILE A 1022 -28.53 -11.40 -11.42
C ILE A 1022 -27.50 -11.79 -12.49
N ALA A 1023 -26.80 -12.92 -12.30
CA ALA A 1023 -25.89 -13.44 -13.31
C ALA A 1023 -26.61 -13.96 -14.57
N GLU A 1024 -27.79 -14.56 -14.43
CA GLU A 1024 -28.60 -15.00 -15.57
C GLU A 1024 -29.10 -13.80 -16.39
N ARG A 1025 -29.54 -12.71 -15.75
CA ARG A 1025 -29.94 -11.48 -16.45
C ARG A 1025 -28.76 -10.78 -17.13
N LEU A 1026 -27.60 -10.67 -16.46
CA LEU A 1026 -26.38 -10.12 -17.08
C LEU A 1026 -25.85 -11.02 -18.22
N GLY A 1027 -26.06 -12.34 -18.13
CA GLY A 1027 -25.76 -13.29 -19.21
C GLY A 1027 -26.70 -13.12 -20.41
N ALA A 1028 -28.01 -12.99 -20.18
CA ALA A 1028 -28.99 -12.72 -21.23
C ALA A 1028 -28.72 -11.37 -21.94
N ALA A 1029 -28.38 -10.34 -21.16
CA ALA A 1029 -27.98 -9.03 -21.69
C ALA A 1029 -26.75 -9.12 -22.62
N LEU A 1030 -25.73 -9.90 -22.25
CA LEU A 1030 -24.54 -10.09 -23.09
C LEU A 1030 -24.78 -11.05 -24.27
N ALA A 1031 -25.72 -12.00 -24.16
CA ALA A 1031 -26.16 -12.79 -25.29
C ALA A 1031 -26.92 -11.94 -26.33
N SER A 1032 -27.66 -10.91 -25.89
CA SER A 1032 -28.29 -9.93 -26.79
C SER A 1032 -27.33 -8.89 -27.39
N LEU A 1033 -26.10 -8.78 -26.88
CA LEU A 1033 -25.04 -7.91 -27.37
C LEU A 1033 -23.79 -8.75 -27.72
N PRO A 1034 -23.84 -9.55 -28.80
CA PRO A 1034 -22.83 -10.56 -29.09
C PRO A 1034 -21.45 -9.97 -29.40
N GLU A 1035 -20.40 -10.68 -28.99
CA GLU A 1035 -18.98 -10.43 -29.31
C GLU A 1035 -18.38 -11.71 -29.85
N GLY A 1036 -17.74 -11.67 -31.03
CA GLY A 1036 -17.04 -12.82 -31.57
C GLY A 1036 -16.44 -12.53 -32.94
N GLU A 1037 -15.41 -13.31 -33.31
CA GLU A 1037 -14.85 -13.23 -34.65
C GLU A 1037 -15.90 -13.71 -35.68
N GLY A 1038 -16.14 -12.91 -36.72
CA GLY A 1038 -17.19 -13.16 -37.71
C GLY A 1038 -18.61 -12.75 -37.27
N VAL A 1039 -18.77 -12.13 -36.11
CA VAL A 1039 -19.97 -11.34 -35.77
C VAL A 1039 -19.77 -9.92 -36.34
N PRO A 1040 -20.80 -9.28 -36.93
CA PRO A 1040 -20.70 -7.87 -37.32
C PRO A 1040 -20.36 -6.96 -36.14
N GLU A 1041 -19.61 -5.88 -36.40
CA GLU A 1041 -19.33 -4.89 -35.36
C GLU A 1041 -20.62 -4.22 -34.88
N LEU A 1042 -20.78 -4.10 -33.56
CA LEU A 1042 -21.89 -3.36 -32.96
C LEU A 1042 -21.67 -1.85 -33.14
N PRO A 1043 -22.76 -1.04 -33.21
CA PRO A 1043 -22.67 0.41 -33.04
C PRO A 1043 -21.86 0.78 -31.78
N ALA A 1044 -21.16 1.92 -31.81
CA ALA A 1044 -20.20 2.30 -30.78
C ALA A 1044 -20.84 2.41 -29.38
N GLU A 1045 -22.13 2.73 -29.34
CA GLU A 1045 -22.98 2.89 -28.17
C GLU A 1045 -23.34 1.53 -27.57
N GLU A 1046 -23.77 0.57 -28.39
CA GLU A 1046 -24.06 -0.81 -27.98
C GLU A 1046 -22.79 -1.54 -27.53
N GLU A 1047 -21.65 -1.27 -28.18
CA GLU A 1047 -20.34 -1.74 -27.74
C GLU A 1047 -19.94 -1.15 -26.37
N ARG A 1048 -20.30 0.11 -26.08
CA ARG A 1048 -20.13 0.70 -24.74
C ARG A 1048 -21.08 0.07 -23.71
N VAL A 1049 -22.35 -0.18 -24.06
CA VAL A 1049 -23.32 -0.90 -23.20
C VAL A 1049 -22.79 -2.29 -22.87
N ARG A 1050 -22.34 -3.05 -23.87
CA ARG A 1050 -21.77 -4.39 -23.73
C ARG A 1050 -20.56 -4.40 -22.78
N ARG A 1051 -19.65 -3.42 -22.94
CA ARG A 1051 -18.52 -3.22 -22.01
C ARG A 1051 -18.98 -2.89 -20.58
N ALA A 1052 -19.98 -2.05 -20.40
CA ALA A 1052 -20.53 -1.72 -19.07
C ALA A 1052 -21.23 -2.91 -18.39
N VAL A 1053 -22.05 -3.67 -19.11
CA VAL A 1053 -22.71 -4.90 -18.60
C VAL A 1053 -21.66 -5.95 -18.20
N LYS A 1054 -20.57 -6.08 -18.97
CA LYS A 1054 -19.42 -6.95 -18.63
C LYS A 1054 -18.68 -6.44 -17.38
N ALA A 1055 -18.42 -5.14 -17.29
CA ALA A 1055 -17.80 -4.51 -16.12
C ALA A 1055 -18.65 -4.68 -14.85
N THR A 1056 -19.99 -4.69 -14.95
CA THR A 1056 -20.89 -4.83 -13.79
C THR A 1056 -20.61 -6.09 -13.00
N TYR A 1057 -20.45 -7.26 -13.63
CA TYR A 1057 -20.07 -8.46 -12.87
C TYR A 1057 -18.58 -8.51 -12.53
N ALA A 1058 -17.71 -7.98 -13.39
CA ALA A 1058 -16.25 -8.06 -13.21
C ALA A 1058 -15.71 -7.17 -12.08
N GLU A 1059 -16.23 -5.95 -11.93
CA GLU A 1059 -15.98 -5.08 -10.76
C GLU A 1059 -16.87 -5.49 -9.56
N GLY A 1060 -18.05 -6.05 -9.85
CA GLY A 1060 -19.12 -6.30 -8.87
C GLY A 1060 -18.75 -7.22 -7.72
N TYR A 1061 -18.06 -8.34 -7.96
CA TYR A 1061 -17.66 -9.25 -6.88
C TYR A 1061 -16.55 -8.65 -6.00
N GLY A 1062 -15.66 -7.81 -6.54
CA GLY A 1062 -14.68 -7.05 -5.77
C GLY A 1062 -15.31 -5.97 -4.91
N MET A 1063 -16.35 -5.28 -5.44
CA MET A 1063 -17.13 -4.29 -4.70
C MET A 1063 -17.83 -4.87 -3.45
N LEU A 1064 -18.11 -6.18 -3.40
CA LEU A 1064 -18.68 -6.83 -2.21
C LEU A 1064 -17.71 -6.80 -1.01
N ALA A 1065 -16.39 -6.95 -1.21
CA ALA A 1065 -15.41 -6.94 -0.11
C ALA A 1065 -15.17 -5.54 0.46
N HIS A 1066 -15.11 -4.52 -0.42
CA HIS A 1066 -14.92 -3.13 -0.02
C HIS A 1066 -16.22 -2.53 0.55
N GLY A 1067 -17.35 -2.85 -0.08
CA GLY A 1067 -18.69 -2.54 0.39
C GLY A 1067 -19.20 -1.16 -0.01
N THR A 1068 -20.53 -1.06 -0.07
CA THR A 1068 -21.27 0.20 -0.19
C THR A 1068 -22.00 0.52 1.12
N ALA A 1069 -22.84 1.57 1.12
CA ALA A 1069 -23.66 1.90 2.29
C ALA A 1069 -24.62 0.76 2.72
N TRP A 1070 -24.94 -0.17 1.82
CA TRP A 1070 -26.00 -1.18 1.97
C TRP A 1070 -25.50 -2.64 1.91
N VAL A 1071 -24.44 -2.89 1.13
CA VAL A 1071 -23.90 -4.25 0.88
C VAL A 1071 -22.41 -4.27 1.18
N GLN A 1072 -21.99 -5.12 2.11
CA GLN A 1072 -20.59 -5.46 2.35
C GLN A 1072 -20.54 -6.92 2.80
N ARG A 1073 -19.87 -7.76 2.01
CA ARG A 1073 -19.81 -9.23 2.10
C ARG A 1073 -18.47 -9.75 1.54
N PRO A 1074 -17.36 -9.60 2.27
CA PRO A 1074 -16.06 -10.16 1.84
C PRO A 1074 -16.11 -11.69 1.66
N ASP A 1075 -16.97 -12.37 2.41
CA ASP A 1075 -17.20 -13.81 2.30
C ASP A 1075 -17.90 -14.22 0.99
N TRP A 1076 -18.67 -13.32 0.35
CA TRP A 1076 -19.19 -13.58 -1.00
C TRP A 1076 -18.14 -13.36 -2.07
N THR A 1077 -17.20 -12.42 -1.88
CA THR A 1077 -16.04 -12.24 -2.77
C THR A 1077 -15.19 -13.51 -2.79
N ASP A 1078 -14.82 -14.03 -1.62
CA ASP A 1078 -14.02 -15.26 -1.50
C ASP A 1078 -14.72 -16.47 -2.13
N ALA A 1079 -16.02 -16.67 -1.86
CA ALA A 1079 -16.79 -17.77 -2.46
C ALA A 1079 -16.91 -17.69 -4.00
N VAL A 1080 -17.00 -16.49 -4.57
CA VAL A 1080 -16.97 -16.29 -6.03
C VAL A 1080 -15.59 -16.62 -6.60
N VAL A 1081 -14.50 -16.18 -5.96
CA VAL A 1081 -13.12 -16.47 -6.40
C VAL A 1081 -12.82 -17.98 -6.30
N ALA A 1082 -13.17 -18.62 -5.19
CA ALA A 1082 -13.06 -20.07 -5.00
C ALA A 1082 -13.85 -20.85 -6.05
N THR A 1083 -15.09 -20.43 -6.33
CA THR A 1083 -15.95 -21.06 -7.36
C THR A 1083 -15.36 -20.90 -8.76
N ALA A 1084 -14.86 -19.72 -9.13
CA ALA A 1084 -14.23 -19.47 -10.43
C ALA A 1084 -13.02 -20.38 -10.65
N ARG A 1085 -12.06 -20.33 -9.72
CA ARG A 1085 -10.79 -21.08 -9.74
C ARG A 1085 -11.02 -22.59 -9.75
N THR A 1086 -11.86 -23.09 -8.85
CA THR A 1086 -12.22 -24.51 -8.76
C THR A 1086 -12.91 -25.01 -10.03
N THR A 1087 -13.70 -24.17 -10.71
CA THR A 1087 -14.35 -24.57 -11.97
C THR A 1087 -13.36 -24.67 -13.13
N LEU A 1088 -12.37 -23.77 -13.22
CA LEU A 1088 -11.31 -23.85 -14.22
C LEU A 1088 -10.43 -25.10 -14.00
N ILE A 1089 -9.89 -25.28 -12.79
CA ILE A 1089 -9.04 -26.43 -12.46
C ILE A 1089 -9.78 -27.76 -12.64
N ARG A 1090 -11.08 -27.83 -12.33
CA ARG A 1090 -11.88 -29.03 -12.60
C ARG A 1090 -11.90 -29.40 -14.09
N LYS A 1091 -12.02 -28.43 -15.01
CA LYS A 1091 -11.99 -28.70 -16.46
C LYS A 1091 -10.58 -29.06 -16.94
N VAL A 1092 -9.54 -28.41 -16.39
CA VAL A 1092 -8.14 -28.77 -16.66
C VAL A 1092 -7.81 -30.19 -16.22
N VAL A 1093 -8.24 -30.60 -15.02
CA VAL A 1093 -8.09 -31.98 -14.49
C VAL A 1093 -8.87 -33.00 -15.31
N GLU A 1094 -10.05 -32.64 -15.81
CA GLU A 1094 -10.81 -33.48 -16.72
C GLU A 1094 -10.07 -33.69 -18.05
N ILE A 1095 -9.59 -32.60 -18.66
CA ILE A 1095 -8.84 -32.61 -19.92
C ILE A 1095 -7.54 -33.41 -19.79
N GLY A 1096 -6.70 -33.10 -18.81
CA GLY A 1096 -5.42 -33.80 -18.61
C GLY A 1096 -5.56 -35.30 -18.36
N ARG A 1097 -6.70 -35.74 -17.80
CA ARG A 1097 -7.04 -37.17 -17.66
C ARG A 1097 -7.62 -37.81 -18.92
N GLN A 1098 -8.16 -37.03 -19.84
CA GLN A 1098 -8.76 -37.52 -21.10
C GLN A 1098 -7.78 -37.52 -22.27
N SER A 1099 -6.96 -36.47 -22.41
CA SER A 1099 -6.03 -36.27 -23.54
C SER A 1099 -4.55 -36.33 -23.16
N GLY A 1100 -4.23 -36.48 -21.87
CA GLY A 1100 -2.85 -36.49 -21.36
C GLY A 1100 -2.14 -35.13 -21.38
N ARG A 1101 -2.74 -34.09 -21.97
CA ARG A 1101 -2.14 -32.75 -22.09
C ARG A 1101 -2.46 -31.88 -20.86
N TRP A 1102 -1.42 -31.34 -20.25
CA TRP A 1102 -1.50 -30.48 -19.06
C TRP A 1102 -0.98 -29.06 -19.37
N PRO A 1103 -1.48 -28.01 -18.70
CA PRO A 1103 -1.07 -26.64 -18.99
C PRO A 1103 0.34 -26.33 -18.45
N ILE A 1104 1.06 -25.45 -19.15
CA ILE A 1104 2.30 -24.84 -18.69
C ILE A 1104 2.07 -23.64 -17.75
N GLY A 1105 0.85 -23.11 -17.71
CA GLY A 1105 0.48 -22.00 -16.83
C GLY A 1105 -1.03 -21.81 -16.72
N ILE A 1106 -1.48 -21.19 -15.63
CA ILE A 1106 -2.90 -20.99 -15.32
C ILE A 1106 -3.08 -19.64 -14.62
N THR A 1107 -3.99 -18.80 -15.12
CA THR A 1107 -4.48 -17.59 -14.43
C THR A 1107 -5.88 -17.84 -13.85
N SER A 1108 -6.62 -16.80 -13.47
CA SER A 1108 -7.92 -16.98 -12.80
C SER A 1108 -9.06 -17.41 -13.73
N ASP A 1109 -8.90 -17.15 -15.03
CA ASP A 1109 -9.87 -17.40 -16.10
C ASP A 1109 -9.28 -18.12 -17.32
N CYS A 1110 -7.95 -18.20 -17.46
CA CYS A 1110 -7.28 -18.79 -18.61
C CYS A 1110 -6.31 -19.94 -18.24
N ALA A 1111 -6.20 -20.94 -19.11
CA ALA A 1111 -5.17 -21.99 -19.06
C ALA A 1111 -4.30 -21.94 -20.33
N TYR A 1112 -2.99 -22.06 -20.17
CA TYR A 1112 -1.98 -21.87 -21.21
C TYR A 1112 -1.31 -23.20 -21.56
N TYR A 1113 -1.23 -23.53 -22.85
CA TYR A 1113 -0.66 -24.77 -23.35
C TYR A 1113 0.44 -24.49 -24.37
N ALA A 1114 1.52 -25.28 -24.32
CA ALA A 1114 2.57 -25.27 -25.34
C ALA A 1114 2.10 -26.04 -26.59
N THR A 1115 2.36 -25.49 -27.78
CA THR A 1115 1.84 -26.00 -29.05
C THR A 1115 2.86 -25.89 -30.20
N ALA A 1116 2.77 -26.81 -31.15
CA ALA A 1116 3.60 -26.79 -32.36
C ALA A 1116 3.05 -25.81 -33.41
N SER A 1117 1.73 -25.62 -33.45
CA SER A 1117 1.01 -24.69 -34.32
C SER A 1117 0.46 -23.50 -33.53
N PRO A 1118 0.25 -22.31 -34.14
CA PRO A 1118 -0.52 -21.21 -33.56
C PRO A 1118 -2.04 -21.34 -33.76
N ASP A 1119 -2.53 -22.45 -34.32
CA ASP A 1119 -3.95 -22.71 -34.56
C ASP A 1119 -4.63 -23.26 -33.28
N PRO A 1120 -5.50 -22.48 -32.60
CA PRO A 1120 -6.09 -22.88 -31.32
C PRO A 1120 -7.18 -23.93 -31.44
N VAL A 1121 -7.73 -24.15 -32.65
CA VAL A 1121 -8.75 -25.17 -32.91
C VAL A 1121 -8.09 -26.52 -33.16
N LYS A 1122 -7.05 -26.56 -33.99
CA LYS A 1122 -6.23 -27.75 -34.25
C LYS A 1122 -5.50 -28.22 -33.00
N GLU A 1123 -4.97 -27.29 -32.21
CA GLU A 1123 -4.17 -27.59 -31.00
C GLU A 1123 -5.02 -27.77 -29.73
N ASN A 1124 -6.35 -27.68 -29.82
CA ASN A 1124 -7.24 -27.75 -28.68
C ASN A 1124 -7.04 -29.03 -27.83
N PRO A 1125 -6.64 -28.94 -26.55
CA PRO A 1125 -6.42 -30.12 -25.71
C PRO A 1125 -7.72 -30.79 -25.23
N GLY A 1126 -8.89 -30.14 -25.40
CA GLY A 1126 -10.20 -30.69 -25.01
C GLY A 1126 -11.21 -29.66 -24.46
N PHE A 1127 -11.00 -28.36 -24.68
CA PHE A 1127 -11.93 -27.32 -24.26
C PHE A 1127 -13.12 -27.20 -25.22
N PRO A 1128 -14.36 -26.93 -24.72
CA PRO A 1128 -15.49 -26.58 -25.58
C PRO A 1128 -15.30 -25.15 -26.10
N LEU A 1129 -14.78 -25.01 -27.32
CA LEU A 1129 -14.48 -23.71 -27.91
C LEU A 1129 -15.74 -23.00 -28.43
N LEU A 1130 -15.75 -21.67 -28.28
CA LEU A 1130 -16.69 -20.78 -28.95
C LEU A 1130 -16.47 -20.85 -30.48
N GLN A 1131 -17.48 -21.30 -31.20
CA GLN A 1131 -17.43 -21.40 -32.67
C GLN A 1131 -17.51 -20.00 -33.31
N ARG A 1132 -16.73 -19.77 -34.37
CA ARG A 1132 -16.75 -18.53 -35.17
C ARG A 1132 -18.17 -18.22 -35.64
N GLY A 1133 -18.61 -16.98 -35.50
CA GLY A 1133 -19.98 -16.55 -35.84
C GLY A 1133 -21.12 -17.06 -34.93
N ARG A 1134 -20.85 -17.79 -33.84
CA ARG A 1134 -21.86 -18.07 -32.80
C ARG A 1134 -21.80 -17.03 -31.66
N PRO A 1135 -22.93 -16.75 -30.99
CA PRO A 1135 -22.94 -15.93 -29.77
C PRO A 1135 -22.17 -16.61 -28.64
N ALA A 1136 -21.63 -15.80 -27.72
CA ALA A 1136 -20.91 -16.27 -26.56
C ALA A 1136 -21.87 -16.83 -25.48
N GLU A 1137 -21.54 -18.00 -24.92
CA GLU A 1137 -22.33 -18.68 -23.90
C GLU A 1137 -21.48 -19.10 -22.68
N LEU A 1138 -22.12 -19.27 -21.52
CA LEU A 1138 -21.45 -19.64 -20.27
C LEU A 1138 -20.86 -21.06 -20.33
N GLY A 1139 -19.56 -21.16 -20.05
CA GLY A 1139 -18.84 -22.44 -19.97
C GLY A 1139 -18.05 -22.79 -21.24
N LEU A 1140 -18.21 -22.03 -22.32
CA LEU A 1140 -17.32 -22.07 -23.48
C LEU A 1140 -15.97 -21.42 -23.17
N TYR A 1141 -14.98 -21.72 -24.01
CA TYR A 1141 -13.63 -21.16 -23.97
C TYR A 1141 -13.29 -20.52 -25.32
N ARG A 1142 -12.31 -19.62 -25.33
CA ARG A 1142 -11.86 -18.93 -26.54
C ARG A 1142 -10.38 -18.60 -26.49
N THR A 1143 -9.82 -18.28 -27.64
CA THR A 1143 -8.48 -17.73 -27.80
C THR A 1143 -8.62 -16.48 -28.66
N LYS A 1144 -7.90 -15.38 -28.35
CA LYS A 1144 -7.73 -14.29 -29.30
C LYS A 1144 -6.36 -14.43 -29.96
N SER A 1145 -6.26 -14.22 -31.27
CA SER A 1145 -5.00 -14.34 -32.01
C SER A 1145 -3.88 -13.43 -31.46
N ALA A 1146 -4.24 -12.27 -30.92
CA ALA A 1146 -3.32 -11.33 -30.27
C ALA A 1146 -2.86 -11.74 -28.85
N ASP A 1147 -3.51 -12.74 -28.23
CA ASP A 1147 -3.06 -13.30 -26.95
C ASP A 1147 -2.14 -14.54 -27.13
N ILE A 1148 -2.00 -15.06 -28.35
CA ILE A 1148 -1.11 -16.18 -28.67
C ILE A 1148 0.34 -15.66 -28.68
N MET A 1149 1.23 -16.33 -27.97
CA MET A 1149 2.63 -15.91 -27.80
C MET A 1149 3.59 -16.91 -28.44
N THR A 1150 4.80 -16.48 -28.78
CA THR A 1150 5.90 -17.43 -29.04
C THR A 1150 6.32 -18.10 -27.72
N ALA A 1151 6.86 -19.31 -27.80
CA ALA A 1151 7.37 -20.01 -26.62
C ALA A 1151 8.61 -19.34 -26.01
N SER A 1152 9.38 -18.58 -26.81
CA SER A 1152 10.48 -17.74 -26.32
C SER A 1152 9.97 -16.51 -25.57
N ASP A 1153 8.99 -15.79 -26.11
CA ASP A 1153 8.34 -14.66 -25.41
C ASP A 1153 7.68 -15.09 -24.11
N TRP A 1154 7.07 -16.28 -24.07
CA TRP A 1154 6.52 -16.83 -22.84
C TRP A 1154 7.63 -17.09 -21.80
N ARG A 1155 8.70 -17.81 -22.18
CA ARG A 1155 9.86 -18.07 -21.29
C ARG A 1155 10.45 -16.77 -20.76
N ARG A 1156 10.73 -15.80 -21.63
CA ARG A 1156 11.27 -14.48 -21.28
C ARG A 1156 10.34 -13.69 -20.35
N THR A 1157 9.07 -13.52 -20.71
CA THR A 1157 8.15 -12.62 -19.98
C THR A 1157 7.48 -13.24 -18.76
N LYS A 1158 7.51 -14.57 -18.59
CA LYS A 1158 6.83 -15.29 -17.50
C LYS A 1158 7.78 -16.04 -16.57
N LEU A 1159 8.82 -16.69 -17.11
CA LEU A 1159 9.83 -17.43 -16.34
C LEU A 1159 11.10 -16.60 -16.07
N GLY A 1160 11.29 -15.47 -16.76
CA GLY A 1160 12.42 -14.56 -16.53
C GLY A 1160 13.76 -15.08 -17.07
N MET A 1161 13.71 -15.93 -18.10
CA MET A 1161 14.90 -16.47 -18.76
C MET A 1161 15.33 -15.56 -19.92
N GLU A 1162 16.61 -15.22 -19.98
CA GLU A 1162 17.26 -14.70 -21.19
C GLU A 1162 17.64 -15.89 -22.11
N GLU A 1163 17.99 -15.62 -23.37
CA GLU A 1163 18.15 -16.64 -24.43
C GLU A 1163 19.46 -17.46 -24.35
#